data_AF-A0A7W9UKK9-F1
#
_entry.id   AF-A0A7W9UKK9-F1
#
_cell.length_a   1.000
_cell.length_b   1.000
_cell.length_c   1.000
_cell.angle_alpha   90.00
_cell.angle_beta   90.00
_cell.angle_gamma   90.00
#
_symmetry.space_group_name_H-M   'P 1'
#
loop_
_entity.id
_entity.type
_entity.pdbx_description
1 polymer ?
#
loop_
_entity_poly.entity_id
_entity_poly.type
_entity_poly.pdbx_seq_one_letter_code
_entity_poly.pdbx_strand_id
1 'polypeptide(L)'
;MTTTVGPGGFTAVVGAVEVTGDSGVAPVGTAVTVAMVSTQLNASQAELADVIATPVSIRLGDGNMQPATPITLRYNLSGLAVDRLGGTMHRSVPQLLSQHEGDQTATWTDATWDPGTKVLTARLGQLSTIFPFEINWDQTSTWLGQKWGELTGTRYPKPGCAFTDYVDGATKYSLSRVNSPGVGAVPGTDDVVWPCLDRGSSGAARLTLHSNTSLVWDATTDPPIDGVINTDTIGTVDDVFNWMAGEIGAGLDGDATQILTGGSASFEASLPPSSATLTPNAGLTTFQILVTTMKLVTDRLTRGQPLTQIKPAGECVRQAMDLAGKNPSNVDDVLSSAQIVTQCLVSYAEQTGALTEKGSNVLALAHSVTELFARFDGQARGLVATISGPARLTITRSSTDGSGALEQVPLTGFANPSQLAIGPNGDLYLGSQTQGAKVVKYAPGSTTPIELPFAQLYYVVGIATDTAGAVYVADTPGGPASGHLVQKLGPGAASAVTVPYTQVQRLDDVAVDGQFNTYVLGKDPTAPESHARNRVEKIEAGTNTSTVLPFLQPNYPGRTEVAAGSGCLAASPDGVIYAGGNYDGETGGIADHGILRLDNGATVTVIPLFSNEIAQKCTTASNGDLFAIVSRHGPGGDFIDTALMRFSAGSTTGSVIPTNGLILSDVAVANSGDMYLTGRTSQDPSAVYRIAAGAY
;
A
#
# COMPACT_ATOMS: atom_id res chain seq x y z
N MET A 1 13.81 -3.56 -65.26
CA MET A 1 12.88 -3.79 -66.38
C MET A 1 12.06 -2.53 -66.57
N THR A 2 11.73 -2.20 -67.81
CA THR A 2 10.82 -1.09 -68.13
C THR A 2 9.66 -1.63 -68.97
N THR A 3 8.44 -1.27 -68.61
CA THR A 3 7.20 -1.55 -69.36
C THR A 3 6.40 -0.25 -69.50
N THR A 4 5.18 -0.31 -70.05
CA THR A 4 4.29 0.85 -70.17
C THR A 4 2.88 0.52 -69.68
N VAL A 5 2.16 1.51 -69.18
CA VAL A 5 0.76 1.36 -68.77
C VAL A 5 -0.14 1.21 -69.99
N GLY A 6 -0.84 0.09 -70.09
CA GLY A 6 -1.85 -0.16 -71.13
C GLY A 6 -3.27 0.20 -70.68
N PRO A 7 -4.27 0.02 -71.56
CA PRO A 7 -5.69 0.27 -71.22
C PRO A 7 -6.20 -0.56 -70.03
N GLY A 8 -5.67 -1.78 -69.85
CA GLY A 8 -6.00 -2.67 -68.74
C GLY A 8 -5.07 -2.53 -67.52
N GLY A 9 -4.15 -1.56 -67.51
CA GLY A 9 -3.12 -1.44 -66.48
C GLY A 9 -1.75 -1.98 -66.92
N PHE A 10 -0.96 -2.52 -65.99
CA PHE A 10 0.35 -3.11 -66.29
C PHE A 10 0.68 -4.29 -65.36
N THR A 11 1.57 -5.16 -65.85
CA THR A 11 2.28 -6.18 -65.06
C THR A 11 3.76 -6.11 -65.40
N ALA A 12 4.61 -6.06 -64.39
CA ALA A 12 6.07 -6.05 -64.53
C ALA A 12 6.68 -7.09 -63.59
N VAL A 13 7.59 -7.92 -64.10
CA VAL A 13 8.23 -8.98 -63.32
C VAL A 13 9.75 -8.85 -63.41
N VAL A 14 10.42 -8.69 -62.27
CA VAL A 14 11.88 -8.55 -62.18
C VAL A 14 12.43 -9.46 -61.10
N GLY A 15 13.16 -10.49 -61.53
CA GLY A 15 13.67 -11.50 -60.61
C GLY A 15 12.53 -12.18 -59.86
N ALA A 16 12.49 -12.01 -58.53
CA ALA A 16 11.47 -12.59 -57.66
C ALA A 16 10.29 -11.64 -57.37
N VAL A 17 10.25 -10.47 -58.00
CA VAL A 17 9.25 -9.42 -57.75
C VAL A 17 8.29 -9.29 -58.91
N GLU A 18 6.99 -9.32 -58.62
CA GLU A 18 5.91 -8.97 -59.54
C GLU A 18 5.20 -7.70 -59.05
N VAL A 19 4.97 -6.75 -59.95
CA VAL A 19 4.28 -5.49 -59.69
C VAL A 19 3.14 -5.34 -60.69
N THR A 20 1.92 -5.13 -60.21
CA THR A 20 0.73 -4.96 -61.04
C THR A 20 -0.03 -3.68 -60.69
N GLY A 21 -0.47 -2.95 -61.70
CA GLY A 21 -1.38 -1.81 -61.53
C GLY A 21 -2.63 -2.02 -62.39
N ASP A 22 -3.79 -1.74 -61.83
CA ASP A 22 -5.08 -1.88 -62.53
C ASP A 22 -5.30 -0.76 -63.57
N SER A 23 -6.39 -0.85 -64.32
CA SER A 23 -6.76 0.20 -65.27
C SER A 23 -6.93 1.55 -64.57
N GLY A 24 -6.35 2.61 -65.14
CA GLY A 24 -6.42 3.96 -64.58
C GLY A 24 -5.32 4.29 -63.56
N VAL A 25 -4.40 3.37 -63.26
CA VAL A 25 -3.25 3.61 -62.36
C VAL A 25 -2.40 4.81 -62.77
N ALA A 26 -2.24 5.04 -64.08
CA ALA A 26 -1.60 6.20 -64.67
C ALA A 26 -2.09 6.38 -66.11
N PRO A 27 -1.80 7.51 -66.79
CA PRO A 27 -2.12 7.67 -68.21
C PRO A 27 -1.55 6.53 -69.07
N VAL A 28 -2.30 6.09 -70.08
CA VAL A 28 -1.85 5.06 -71.02
C VAL A 28 -0.58 5.55 -71.74
N GLY A 29 0.42 4.68 -71.84
CA GLY A 29 1.74 4.99 -72.40
C GLY A 29 2.78 5.46 -71.38
N THR A 30 2.38 5.75 -70.13
CA THR A 30 3.33 6.07 -69.05
C THR A 30 4.32 4.91 -68.84
N ALA A 31 5.61 5.21 -68.84
CA ALA A 31 6.66 4.23 -68.58
C ALA A 31 6.59 3.74 -67.12
N VAL A 32 6.77 2.44 -66.89
CA VAL A 32 6.87 1.83 -65.57
C VAL A 32 8.25 1.19 -65.46
N THR A 33 9.05 1.64 -64.50
CA THR A 33 10.38 1.08 -64.25
C THR A 33 10.39 0.34 -62.92
N VAL A 34 10.73 -0.94 -62.96
CA VAL A 34 10.95 -1.77 -61.77
C VAL A 34 12.40 -2.23 -61.78
N ALA A 35 13.14 -1.94 -60.72
CA ALA A 35 14.57 -2.23 -60.64
C ALA A 35 14.95 -2.78 -59.26
N MET A 36 15.75 -3.83 -59.25
CA MET A 36 16.44 -4.28 -58.02
C MET A 36 17.55 -3.27 -57.72
N VAL A 37 17.62 -2.80 -56.48
CA VAL A 37 18.57 -1.75 -56.06
C VAL A 37 19.39 -2.20 -54.85
N SER A 38 20.53 -1.55 -54.64
CA SER A 38 21.43 -1.82 -53.50
C SER A 38 21.28 -0.79 -52.37
N THR A 39 20.24 0.04 -52.41
CA THR A 39 19.90 1.02 -51.37
C THR A 39 19.86 0.33 -50.01
N GLN A 40 20.44 0.96 -49.00
CA GLN A 40 20.45 0.46 -47.63
C GLN A 40 19.50 1.27 -46.76
N LEU A 41 18.92 0.63 -45.75
CA LEU A 41 18.25 1.35 -44.66
C LEU A 41 19.28 2.21 -43.91
N ASN A 42 18.81 3.29 -43.30
CA ASN A 42 19.68 4.07 -42.41
C ASN A 42 20.09 3.23 -41.17
N ALA A 43 21.12 3.67 -40.46
CA ALA A 43 21.70 2.92 -39.35
C ALA A 43 20.68 2.58 -38.26
N SER A 44 19.81 3.52 -37.88
CA SER A 44 18.80 3.29 -36.83
C SER A 44 17.76 2.25 -37.22
N GLN A 45 17.37 2.21 -38.50
CA GLN A 45 16.45 1.22 -39.04
C GLN A 45 17.11 -0.15 -39.18
N ALA A 46 18.36 -0.19 -39.63
CA ALA A 46 19.13 -1.42 -39.82
C ALA A 46 19.47 -2.15 -38.51
N GLU A 47 19.42 -1.48 -37.35
CA GLU A 47 19.51 -2.14 -36.04
C GLU A 47 18.32 -3.09 -35.81
N LEU A 48 17.10 -2.70 -36.19
CA LEU A 48 15.90 -3.48 -35.89
C LEU A 48 15.43 -4.33 -37.07
N ALA A 49 15.51 -3.77 -38.29
CA ALA A 49 15.04 -4.39 -39.52
C ALA A 49 16.20 -5.01 -40.30
N ASP A 50 16.25 -6.34 -40.33
CA ASP A 50 17.19 -7.09 -41.16
C ASP A 50 16.60 -7.23 -42.56
N VAL A 51 17.24 -6.63 -43.56
CA VAL A 51 16.79 -6.70 -44.96
C VAL A 51 17.08 -8.10 -45.50
N ILE A 52 16.02 -8.87 -45.74
CA ILE A 52 16.13 -10.31 -46.04
C ILE A 52 16.29 -10.62 -47.54
N ALA A 53 15.90 -9.69 -48.42
CA ALA A 53 16.06 -9.80 -49.86
C ALA A 53 16.39 -8.44 -50.49
N THR A 54 16.89 -8.45 -51.73
CA THR A 54 17.31 -7.24 -52.44
C THR A 54 16.16 -6.23 -52.58
N PRO A 55 16.34 -4.96 -52.16
CA PRO A 55 15.30 -3.94 -52.30
C PRO A 55 14.89 -3.70 -53.75
N VAL A 56 13.64 -3.26 -53.96
CA VAL A 56 13.08 -2.98 -55.28
C VAL A 56 12.57 -1.55 -55.37
N SER A 57 12.98 -0.82 -56.40
CA SER A 57 12.49 0.52 -56.72
C SER A 57 11.43 0.44 -57.83
N ILE A 58 10.32 1.13 -57.61
CA ILE A 58 9.19 1.22 -58.56
C ILE A 58 8.99 2.69 -58.94
N ARG A 59 9.02 3.02 -60.23
CA ARG A 59 8.84 4.38 -60.76
C ARG A 59 7.83 4.43 -61.90
N LEU A 60 7.03 5.50 -61.97
CA LEU A 60 6.15 5.83 -63.10
C LEU A 60 6.67 7.10 -63.79
N GLY A 61 6.76 7.05 -65.11
CA GLY A 61 7.29 8.14 -65.93
C GLY A 61 8.74 8.47 -65.54
N ASP A 62 8.94 9.71 -65.12
CA ASP A 62 10.22 10.26 -64.65
C ASP A 62 10.49 10.00 -63.16
N GLY A 63 9.57 9.35 -62.44
CA GLY A 63 9.63 9.12 -61.00
C GLY A 63 8.80 10.11 -60.16
N ASN A 64 8.36 11.23 -60.74
CA ASN A 64 7.58 12.24 -60.01
C ASN A 64 6.07 11.92 -59.97
N MET A 65 5.62 10.99 -60.80
CA MET A 65 4.21 10.61 -60.89
C MET A 65 3.84 9.56 -59.83
N GLN A 66 2.79 9.83 -59.06
CA GLN A 66 2.20 8.86 -58.13
C GLN A 66 1.03 8.11 -58.79
N PRO A 67 0.73 6.86 -58.41
CA PRO A 67 -0.35 6.10 -59.00
C PRO A 67 -1.72 6.65 -58.56
N ALA A 68 -2.66 6.74 -59.49
CA ALA A 68 -4.02 7.20 -59.20
C ALA A 68 -4.88 6.11 -58.50
N THR A 69 -4.50 4.84 -58.65
CA THR A 69 -5.06 3.70 -57.92
C THR A 69 -3.92 2.85 -57.35
N PRO A 70 -4.07 2.19 -56.20
CA PRO A 70 -2.98 1.42 -55.60
C PRO A 70 -2.39 0.35 -56.53
N ILE A 71 -1.07 0.18 -56.45
CA ILE A 71 -0.33 -0.88 -57.15
C ILE A 71 -0.20 -2.08 -56.23
N THR A 72 -0.30 -3.30 -56.76
CA THR A 72 -0.05 -4.53 -56.00
C THR A 72 1.39 -4.99 -56.22
N LEU A 73 2.11 -5.20 -55.12
CA LEU A 73 3.42 -5.81 -55.10
C LEU A 73 3.29 -7.25 -54.61
N ARG A 74 3.92 -8.20 -55.32
CA ARG A 74 4.15 -9.57 -54.84
C ARG A 74 5.65 -9.85 -54.87
N TYR A 75 6.21 -10.10 -53.70
CA TYR A 75 7.61 -10.46 -53.54
C TYR A 75 7.71 -11.95 -53.20
N ASN A 76 8.23 -12.76 -54.12
CA ASN A 76 8.46 -14.17 -53.88
C ASN A 76 9.78 -14.37 -53.11
N LEU A 77 9.69 -14.87 -51.89
CA LEU A 77 10.82 -15.13 -51.02
C LEU A 77 11.20 -16.61 -50.98
N SER A 78 10.56 -17.49 -51.76
CA SER A 78 10.75 -18.94 -51.72
C SER A 78 12.20 -19.41 -51.97
N GLY A 79 13.03 -18.58 -52.59
CA GLY A 79 14.45 -18.84 -52.85
C GLY A 79 15.38 -18.59 -51.66
N LEU A 80 14.89 -18.00 -50.55
CA LEU A 80 15.66 -17.83 -49.32
C LEU A 80 15.62 -19.11 -48.47
N ALA A 81 16.68 -19.33 -47.69
CA ALA A 81 16.82 -20.49 -46.83
C ALA A 81 15.69 -20.56 -45.77
N VAL A 82 15.29 -21.77 -45.35
CA VAL A 82 14.12 -21.98 -44.48
C VAL A 82 14.31 -21.37 -43.09
N ASP A 83 15.54 -21.33 -42.60
CA ASP A 83 15.97 -20.65 -41.37
C ASP A 83 15.94 -19.11 -41.47
N ARG A 84 15.83 -18.57 -42.69
CA ARG A 84 15.74 -17.15 -43.02
C ARG A 84 14.32 -16.68 -43.34
N LEU A 85 13.32 -17.56 -43.27
CA LEU A 85 11.94 -17.24 -43.62
C LEU A 85 10.97 -17.83 -42.61
N GLY A 86 10.53 -16.96 -41.71
CA GLY A 86 9.36 -17.20 -40.89
C GLY A 86 9.69 -17.41 -39.42
N GLY A 87 9.23 -16.47 -38.60
CA GLY A 87 8.66 -16.70 -37.27
C GLY A 87 9.45 -17.61 -36.33
N THR A 88 10.78 -17.67 -36.45
CA THR A 88 11.63 -18.40 -35.51
C THR A 88 11.54 -17.74 -34.12
N MET A 89 12.14 -18.34 -33.08
CA MET A 89 12.20 -17.67 -31.77
C MET A 89 12.87 -16.28 -31.84
N HIS A 90 13.66 -16.02 -32.88
CA HIS A 90 14.57 -14.88 -32.97
C HIS A 90 14.18 -13.84 -34.04
N ARG A 91 13.22 -14.13 -34.93
CA ARG A 91 12.87 -13.26 -36.08
C ARG A 91 11.36 -13.23 -36.34
N SER A 92 10.84 -12.07 -36.76
CA SER A 92 9.42 -11.94 -37.14
C SER A 92 9.11 -12.69 -38.43
N VAL A 93 7.83 -12.77 -38.78
CA VAL A 93 7.46 -13.05 -40.18
C VAL A 93 7.97 -11.93 -41.12
N PRO A 94 8.19 -12.23 -42.41
CA PRO A 94 8.56 -11.22 -43.40
C PRO A 94 7.56 -10.08 -43.54
N GLN A 95 8.07 -8.84 -43.63
CA GLN A 95 7.32 -7.59 -43.72
C GLN A 95 7.96 -6.62 -44.72
N LEU A 96 7.33 -5.46 -44.96
CA LEU A 96 7.81 -4.45 -45.92
C LEU A 96 8.02 -3.07 -45.30
N LEU A 97 9.18 -2.47 -45.58
CA LEU A 97 9.38 -1.03 -45.45
C LEU A 97 9.28 -0.38 -46.83
N SER A 98 8.74 0.84 -46.87
CA SER A 98 8.56 1.65 -48.07
C SER A 98 9.26 3.00 -47.88
N GLN A 99 10.21 3.34 -48.74
CA GLN A 99 10.87 4.65 -48.75
C GLN A 99 10.43 5.44 -49.96
N HIS A 100 9.71 6.55 -49.75
CA HIS A 100 9.29 7.40 -50.85
C HIS A 100 10.49 8.14 -51.46
N GLU A 101 10.36 8.50 -52.73
CA GLU A 101 11.42 9.20 -53.44
C GLU A 101 11.69 10.57 -52.78
N GLY A 102 12.96 10.83 -52.43
CA GLY A 102 13.39 12.02 -51.70
C GLY A 102 13.47 11.86 -50.18
N ASP A 103 12.89 10.78 -49.61
CA ASP A 103 12.96 10.53 -48.17
C ASP A 103 14.28 9.88 -47.75
N GLN A 104 14.71 10.18 -46.53
CA GLN A 104 15.87 9.55 -45.89
C GLN A 104 15.50 8.35 -45.00
N THR A 105 14.21 8.12 -44.76
CA THR A 105 13.70 7.08 -43.86
C THR A 105 12.63 6.27 -44.57
N ALA A 106 12.66 4.95 -44.39
CA ALA A 106 11.59 4.08 -44.87
C ALA A 106 10.48 3.98 -43.82
N THR A 107 9.25 3.67 -44.22
CA THR A 107 8.11 3.50 -43.31
C THR A 107 7.44 2.15 -43.48
N TRP A 108 7.00 1.58 -42.37
CA TRP A 108 6.43 0.24 -42.32
C TRP A 108 5.09 0.17 -43.04
N THR A 109 5.03 -0.59 -44.11
CA THR A 109 3.82 -0.73 -44.93
C THR A 109 3.15 -2.06 -44.66
N ASP A 110 1.82 -2.04 -44.57
CA ASP A 110 1.02 -3.26 -44.41
C ASP A 110 1.24 -4.22 -45.58
N ALA A 111 1.48 -5.48 -45.23
CA ALA A 111 1.76 -6.56 -46.17
C ALA A 111 1.27 -7.88 -45.58
N THR A 112 0.72 -8.72 -46.45
CA THR A 112 0.28 -10.06 -46.10
C THR A 112 1.37 -11.06 -46.46
N TRP A 113 1.84 -11.80 -45.45
CA TRP A 113 2.75 -12.93 -45.63
C TRP A 113 1.98 -14.23 -45.79
N ASP A 114 2.19 -14.94 -46.89
CA ASP A 114 1.71 -16.31 -47.07
C ASP A 114 2.85 -17.29 -46.78
N PRO A 115 2.82 -18.02 -45.65
CA PRO A 115 3.88 -18.97 -45.30
C PRO A 115 3.91 -20.20 -46.21
N GLY A 116 2.80 -20.56 -46.85
CA GLY A 116 2.70 -21.72 -47.73
C GLY A 116 3.36 -21.47 -49.09
N THR A 117 3.10 -20.31 -49.68
CA THR A 117 3.71 -19.90 -50.97
C THR A 117 5.01 -19.13 -50.80
N LYS A 118 5.32 -18.66 -49.58
CA LYS A 118 6.44 -17.78 -49.25
C LYS A 118 6.41 -16.47 -50.04
N VAL A 119 5.21 -15.92 -50.25
CA VAL A 119 5.00 -14.68 -50.99
C VAL A 119 4.52 -13.59 -50.04
N LEU A 120 5.18 -12.43 -50.13
CA LEU A 120 4.79 -11.22 -49.43
C LEU A 120 4.01 -10.33 -50.39
N THR A 121 2.77 -9.97 -50.04
CA THR A 121 1.88 -9.19 -50.90
C THR A 121 1.50 -7.88 -50.24
N ALA A 122 1.60 -6.75 -50.95
CA ALA A 122 1.20 -5.44 -50.42
C ALA A 122 0.48 -4.59 -51.47
N ARG A 123 -0.38 -3.68 -51.01
CA ARG A 123 -1.01 -2.65 -51.85
C ARG A 123 -0.40 -1.30 -51.53
N LEU A 124 0.22 -0.69 -52.54
CA LEU A 124 1.00 0.53 -52.41
C LEU A 124 0.22 1.70 -53.00
N GLY A 125 -0.15 2.67 -52.15
CA GLY A 125 -0.82 3.91 -52.59
C GLY A 125 0.14 4.95 -53.18
N GLN A 126 1.45 4.74 -53.05
CA GLN A 126 2.49 5.63 -53.52
C GLN A 126 3.69 4.82 -54.01
N LEU A 127 4.46 5.39 -54.92
CA LEU A 127 5.72 4.81 -55.40
C LEU A 127 6.83 4.98 -54.38
N SER A 128 7.67 3.95 -54.30
CA SER A 128 8.73 3.89 -53.31
C SER A 128 9.78 2.84 -53.67
N THR A 129 10.89 2.90 -52.93
CA THR A 129 11.80 1.78 -52.77
C THR A 129 11.28 0.89 -51.65
N ILE A 130 11.08 -0.38 -51.95
CA ILE A 130 10.55 -1.38 -51.03
C ILE A 130 11.66 -2.27 -50.50
N PHE A 131 11.70 -2.45 -49.20
CA PHE A 131 12.66 -3.28 -48.47
C PHE A 131 11.91 -4.43 -47.79
N PRO A 132 12.03 -5.67 -48.29
CA PRO A 132 11.56 -6.83 -47.54
C PRO A 132 12.49 -7.06 -46.35
N PHE A 133 11.92 -7.11 -45.16
CA PHE A 133 12.67 -7.21 -43.91
C PHE A 133 12.02 -8.18 -42.92
N GLU A 134 12.81 -8.60 -41.93
CA GLU A 134 12.32 -9.22 -40.70
C GLU A 134 12.79 -8.38 -39.51
N ILE A 135 11.98 -8.33 -38.45
CA ILE A 135 12.38 -7.75 -37.17
C ILE A 135 13.27 -8.76 -36.45
N ASN A 136 14.43 -8.30 -35.99
CA ASN A 136 15.32 -9.11 -35.16
C ASN A 136 14.85 -9.06 -33.68
N TRP A 137 14.20 -10.12 -33.22
CA TRP A 137 13.71 -10.23 -31.85
C TRP A 137 14.83 -10.41 -30.83
N ASP A 138 16.01 -10.92 -31.21
CA ASP A 138 17.15 -11.01 -30.29
C ASP A 138 17.66 -9.64 -29.89
N GLN A 139 17.75 -8.73 -30.85
CA GLN A 139 18.11 -7.34 -30.54
C GLN A 139 17.03 -6.66 -29.71
N THR A 140 15.75 -6.93 -30.00
CA THR A 140 14.63 -6.38 -29.23
C THR A 140 14.57 -6.94 -27.80
N SER A 141 14.94 -8.21 -27.61
CA SER A 141 15.04 -8.85 -26.30
C SER A 141 16.20 -8.31 -25.48
N THR A 142 17.34 -8.08 -26.13
CA THR A 142 18.50 -7.43 -25.50
C THR A 142 18.12 -6.02 -25.06
N TRP A 143 17.41 -5.28 -25.91
CA TRP A 143 16.85 -3.99 -25.56
C TRP A 143 15.87 -4.08 -24.40
N LEU A 144 14.99 -5.09 -24.36
CA LEU A 144 14.05 -5.23 -23.25
C LEU A 144 14.76 -5.56 -21.94
N GLY A 145 15.80 -6.40 -21.98
CA GLY A 145 16.65 -6.67 -20.82
C GLY A 145 17.37 -5.41 -20.32
N GLN A 146 17.90 -4.59 -21.25
CA GLN A 146 18.48 -3.28 -20.92
C GLN A 146 17.43 -2.33 -20.35
N LYS A 147 16.24 -2.26 -20.96
CA LYS A 147 15.12 -1.46 -20.49
C LYS A 147 14.64 -1.91 -19.13
N TRP A 148 14.66 -3.19 -18.82
CA TRP A 148 14.37 -3.63 -17.46
C TRP A 148 15.46 -3.21 -16.48
N GLY A 149 16.73 -3.33 -16.86
CA GLY A 149 17.85 -2.76 -16.10
C GLY A 149 17.66 -1.26 -15.86
N GLU A 150 17.18 -0.53 -16.86
CA GLU A 150 16.80 0.88 -16.73
C GLU A 150 15.55 1.06 -15.85
N LEU A 151 14.48 0.28 -16.01
CA LEU A 151 13.24 0.41 -15.23
C LEU A 151 13.49 0.15 -13.73
N THR A 152 14.39 -0.78 -13.43
CA THR A 152 14.83 -1.09 -12.06
C THR A 152 15.85 -0.07 -11.53
N GLY A 153 16.66 0.54 -12.40
CA GLY A 153 17.67 1.54 -12.05
C GLY A 153 17.19 2.99 -12.07
N THR A 154 16.10 3.29 -12.77
CA THR A 154 15.59 4.65 -12.95
C THR A 154 14.99 5.13 -11.64
N ARG A 155 15.35 6.35 -11.28
CA ARG A 155 14.85 7.08 -10.13
C ARG A 155 14.30 8.40 -10.60
N TYR A 156 13.16 8.78 -10.06
CA TYR A 156 12.51 10.04 -10.43
C TYR A 156 12.89 11.13 -9.42
N PRO A 157 13.00 12.39 -9.84
CA PRO A 157 13.45 13.48 -8.97
C PRO A 157 12.61 13.58 -7.70
N LYS A 158 13.28 13.63 -6.54
CA LYS A 158 12.63 13.84 -5.24
C LYS A 158 12.02 15.25 -5.19
N PRO A 159 10.69 15.40 -5.03
CA PRO A 159 10.06 16.70 -4.85
C PRO A 159 10.55 17.39 -3.56
N GLY A 160 10.58 18.73 -3.55
CA GLY A 160 11.02 19.50 -2.39
C GLY A 160 10.18 19.26 -1.12
N CYS A 161 8.90 18.88 -1.28
CA CYS A 161 8.00 18.54 -0.17
C CYS A 161 8.24 17.15 0.43
N ALA A 162 9.03 16.29 -0.23
CA ALA A 162 9.07 14.89 0.12
C ALA A 162 9.75 14.62 1.48
N PHE A 163 9.05 13.88 2.34
CA PHE A 163 9.42 13.63 3.75
C PHE A 163 9.58 14.91 4.58
N THR A 164 9.04 16.03 4.11
CA THR A 164 8.97 17.24 4.92
C THR A 164 7.81 17.11 5.89
N ASP A 165 8.05 17.45 7.14
CA ASP A 165 7.00 17.45 8.14
C ASP A 165 5.93 18.48 7.77
N TYR A 166 4.67 18.06 7.80
CA TYR A 166 3.53 18.94 7.59
C TYR A 166 3.02 19.43 8.94
N VAL A 167 2.89 20.74 9.13
CA VAL A 167 2.39 21.32 10.38
C VAL A 167 1.04 21.97 10.12
N ASP A 168 0.03 21.55 10.88
CA ASP A 168 -1.30 22.13 10.89
C ASP A 168 -1.66 22.55 12.31
N GLY A 169 -1.66 23.87 12.55
CA GLY A 169 -1.77 24.41 13.90
C GLY A 169 -0.64 23.92 14.82
N ALA A 170 -1.00 23.25 15.92
CA ALA A 170 -0.06 22.66 16.88
C ALA A 170 0.32 21.19 16.54
N THR A 171 -0.23 20.62 15.46
CA THR A 171 0.00 19.23 15.08
C THR A 171 1.01 19.12 13.95
N LYS A 172 2.07 18.37 14.19
CA LYS A 172 3.11 17.98 13.25
C LYS A 172 2.90 16.55 12.76
N TYR A 173 2.85 16.39 11.45
CA TYR A 173 2.76 15.11 10.76
C TYR A 173 4.12 14.77 10.14
N SER A 174 4.72 13.68 10.58
CA SER A 174 5.99 13.17 10.07
C SER A 174 5.74 11.95 9.19
N LEU A 175 6.38 11.95 8.02
CA LEU A 175 6.22 10.89 7.01
C LEU A 175 7.38 9.90 7.13
N SER A 176 7.08 8.62 7.27
CA SER A 176 8.12 7.58 7.25
C SER A 176 8.75 7.46 5.86
N ARG A 177 9.94 6.85 5.82
CA ARG A 177 10.50 6.29 4.60
C ARG A 177 9.56 5.20 4.06
N VAL A 178 9.50 5.05 2.74
CA VAL A 178 8.59 4.11 2.05
C VAL A 178 9.42 3.07 1.32
N ASN A 179 10.12 2.26 2.10
CA ASN A 179 11.02 1.24 1.58
C ASN A 179 10.20 0.00 1.17
N SER A 180 10.57 -0.59 0.05
CA SER A 180 10.12 -1.93 -0.36
C SER A 180 11.16 -2.97 0.05
N PRO A 181 10.80 -4.22 0.36
CA PRO A 181 11.76 -5.33 0.29
C PRO A 181 12.50 -5.28 -1.04
N GLY A 182 13.77 -5.74 -1.11
CA GLY A 182 14.56 -5.66 -2.35
C GLY A 182 13.78 -6.17 -3.57
N VAL A 183 13.52 -5.27 -4.53
CA VAL A 183 12.83 -5.58 -5.80
C VAL A 183 13.88 -6.14 -6.76
N GLY A 184 14.12 -7.45 -6.74
CA GLY A 184 15.14 -8.07 -7.58
C GLY A 184 16.53 -7.46 -7.37
N ALA A 185 17.12 -6.88 -8.42
CA ALA A 185 18.43 -6.23 -8.39
C ALA A 185 18.44 -4.82 -7.74
N VAL A 186 17.28 -4.31 -7.32
CA VAL A 186 17.16 -3.04 -6.59
C VAL A 186 17.52 -3.27 -5.12
N PRO A 187 18.56 -2.61 -4.58
CA PRO A 187 18.89 -2.70 -3.16
C PRO A 187 17.67 -2.32 -2.31
N GLY A 188 17.28 -3.18 -1.36
CA GLY A 188 16.07 -3.05 -0.53
C GLY A 188 16.11 -1.92 0.51
N THR A 189 16.64 -0.76 0.15
CA THR A 189 16.84 0.39 1.04
C THR A 189 16.37 1.72 0.47
N ASP A 190 15.94 1.76 -0.81
CA ASP A 190 15.49 2.98 -1.48
C ASP A 190 13.96 3.13 -1.38
N ASP A 191 13.50 4.37 -1.21
CA ASP A 191 12.07 4.65 -1.18
C ASP A 191 11.44 4.46 -2.57
N VAL A 192 10.32 3.76 -2.65
CA VAL A 192 9.65 3.53 -3.95
C VAL A 192 8.75 4.68 -4.36
N VAL A 193 8.40 5.54 -3.40
CA VAL A 193 7.65 6.79 -3.61
C VAL A 193 8.20 7.90 -2.73
N TRP A 194 7.96 9.14 -3.17
CA TRP A 194 8.20 10.35 -2.44
C TRP A 194 6.86 10.88 -1.90
N PRO A 195 6.55 10.68 -0.60
CA PRO A 195 5.31 11.17 -0.02
C PRO A 195 5.43 12.66 0.31
N CYS A 196 4.42 13.42 -0.08
CA CYS A 196 4.23 14.82 0.26
C CYS A 196 2.88 14.99 0.95
N LEU A 197 2.85 15.76 2.03
CA LEU A 197 1.63 16.09 2.75
C LEU A 197 1.48 17.61 2.81
N ASP A 198 0.34 18.11 2.32
CA ASP A 198 0.02 19.54 2.31
C ASP A 198 -1.49 19.79 2.48
N ARG A 199 -1.91 21.05 2.29
CA ARG A 199 -3.32 21.44 2.21
C ARG A 199 -3.77 21.48 0.77
N GLY A 200 -4.81 20.70 0.46
CA GLY A 200 -5.51 20.74 -0.82
C GLY A 200 -6.22 22.06 -1.07
N SER A 201 -6.70 22.27 -2.30
CA SER A 201 -7.42 23.48 -2.71
C SER A 201 -8.76 23.66 -1.98
N SER A 202 -9.33 22.54 -1.51
CA SER A 202 -10.52 22.45 -0.67
C SER A 202 -10.28 22.86 0.79
N GLY A 203 -9.03 23.05 1.19
CA GLY A 203 -8.61 23.24 2.59
C GLY A 203 -8.49 21.93 3.38
N ALA A 204 -8.75 20.78 2.76
CA ALA A 204 -8.53 19.44 3.32
C ALA A 204 -7.04 19.08 3.36
N ALA A 205 -6.67 18.06 4.14
CA ALA A 205 -5.33 17.50 4.11
C ALA A 205 -5.17 16.63 2.86
N ARG A 206 -4.04 16.78 2.16
CA ARG A 206 -3.75 16.06 0.92
C ARG A 206 -2.43 15.32 1.01
N LEU A 207 -2.50 13.99 0.95
CA LEU A 207 -1.33 13.13 0.77
C LEU A 207 -1.12 12.93 -0.73
N THR A 208 0.06 13.29 -1.25
CA THR A 208 0.47 12.99 -2.63
C THR A 208 1.65 12.04 -2.62
N LEU A 209 1.52 10.92 -3.32
CA LEU A 209 2.56 9.91 -3.47
C LEU A 209 3.15 10.03 -4.88
N HIS A 210 4.38 10.55 -4.98
CA HIS A 210 5.09 10.64 -6.26
C HIS A 210 5.92 9.38 -6.48
N SER A 211 5.82 8.74 -7.63
CA SER A 211 6.62 7.55 -7.92
C SER A 211 8.10 7.88 -7.98
N ASN A 212 8.93 7.05 -7.34
CA ASN A 212 10.39 7.06 -7.49
C ASN A 212 10.89 5.88 -8.35
N THR A 213 9.98 5.10 -8.91
CA THR A 213 10.33 3.89 -9.66
C THR A 213 9.61 3.88 -10.99
N SER A 214 10.06 3.04 -11.90
CA SER A 214 9.35 2.84 -13.15
C SER A 214 8.25 1.78 -13.07
N LEU A 215 7.94 1.28 -11.87
CA LEU A 215 6.85 0.35 -11.62
C LEU A 215 5.53 1.09 -11.40
N VAL A 216 4.43 0.43 -11.76
CA VAL A 216 3.08 0.86 -11.38
C VAL A 216 2.78 0.30 -9.99
N TRP A 217 2.26 1.13 -9.09
CA TRP A 217 1.89 0.73 -7.73
C TRP A 217 0.41 0.95 -7.50
N ASP A 218 -0.25 0.00 -6.84
CA ASP A 218 -1.58 0.20 -6.26
C ASP A 218 -1.40 0.71 -4.82
N ALA A 219 -2.00 1.85 -4.49
CA ALA A 219 -1.94 2.45 -3.17
C ALA A 219 -3.30 2.41 -2.47
N THR A 220 -3.32 1.88 -1.25
CA THR A 220 -4.47 1.88 -0.35
C THR A 220 -4.12 2.62 0.94
N THR A 221 -5.04 3.38 1.50
CA THR A 221 -4.84 4.18 2.72
C THR A 221 -5.61 3.60 3.91
N ASP A 222 -5.18 3.94 5.13
CA ASP A 222 -5.92 3.64 6.38
C ASP A 222 -6.17 4.95 7.17
N PRO A 223 -7.43 5.35 7.44
CA PRO A 223 -8.65 4.76 6.86
C PRO A 223 -8.67 4.92 5.33
N PRO A 224 -9.49 4.14 4.61
CA PRO A 224 -9.60 4.23 3.15
C PRO A 224 -10.05 5.63 2.70
N ILE A 225 -9.32 6.20 1.76
CA ILE A 225 -9.59 7.48 1.10
C ILE A 225 -9.54 7.23 -0.42
N ASP A 226 -10.56 7.69 -1.12
CA ASP A 226 -10.59 7.68 -2.59
C ASP A 226 -9.46 8.57 -3.13
N GLY A 227 -8.52 7.95 -3.83
CA GLY A 227 -7.42 8.67 -4.47
C GLY A 227 -7.74 9.07 -5.91
N VAL A 228 -7.03 10.09 -6.39
CA VAL A 228 -7.07 10.57 -7.77
C VAL A 228 -5.69 10.42 -8.38
N ILE A 229 -5.62 9.83 -9.58
CA ILE A 229 -4.40 9.79 -10.38
C ILE A 229 -4.14 11.19 -10.93
N ASN A 230 -2.98 11.77 -10.64
CA ASN A 230 -2.64 13.10 -11.12
C ASN A 230 -2.17 13.03 -12.57
N THR A 231 -3.01 13.51 -13.49
CA THR A 231 -2.72 13.51 -14.93
C THR A 231 -1.99 14.77 -15.40
N ASP A 232 -1.80 15.78 -14.56
CA ASP A 232 -1.25 17.07 -14.99
C ASP A 232 0.26 17.03 -15.28
N THR A 233 0.94 15.94 -14.88
CA THR A 233 2.35 15.67 -15.21
C THR A 233 2.53 14.92 -16.55
N ILE A 234 1.45 14.65 -17.28
CA ILE A 234 1.40 13.81 -18.49
C ILE A 234 1.60 14.70 -19.74
N GLY A 235 2.85 15.04 -20.10
CA GLY A 235 3.22 16.06 -21.09
C GLY A 235 3.99 15.65 -22.38
N THR A 236 4.50 14.44 -22.56
CA THR A 236 5.25 14.01 -23.77
C THR A 236 5.07 12.52 -24.01
N VAL A 237 5.09 12.02 -25.25
CA VAL A 237 4.92 10.62 -25.73
C VAL A 237 5.03 9.43 -24.72
N ASP A 238 5.91 9.46 -23.71
CA ASP A 238 5.92 8.52 -22.56
C ASP A 238 4.63 8.57 -21.69
N ASP A 239 3.95 9.70 -21.74
CA ASP A 239 2.78 10.08 -20.98
C ASP A 239 1.47 9.59 -21.60
N VAL A 240 1.40 9.35 -22.91
CA VAL A 240 0.24 8.64 -23.50
C VAL A 240 0.12 7.23 -22.92
N PHE A 241 1.23 6.63 -22.51
CA PHE A 241 1.27 5.30 -21.93
C PHE A 241 0.93 5.29 -20.45
N ASN A 242 1.43 6.28 -19.69
CA ASN A 242 0.92 6.55 -18.35
C ASN A 242 -0.58 6.88 -18.39
N TRP A 243 -1.05 7.64 -19.38
CA TRP A 243 -2.47 7.88 -19.61
C TRP A 243 -3.20 6.58 -19.93
N MET A 244 -2.70 5.72 -20.83
CA MET A 244 -3.34 4.43 -21.12
C MET A 244 -3.34 3.51 -19.90
N ALA A 245 -2.27 3.42 -19.12
CA ALA A 245 -2.21 2.63 -17.90
C ALA A 245 -3.09 3.21 -16.79
N GLY A 246 -3.20 4.54 -16.72
CA GLY A 246 -4.04 5.28 -15.77
C GLY A 246 -5.52 5.16 -16.11
N GLU A 247 -5.89 5.30 -17.38
CA GLU A 247 -7.17 4.85 -17.87
C GLU A 247 -7.30 3.38 -17.48
N ILE A 248 -6.37 2.49 -17.86
CA ILE A 248 -6.42 1.01 -17.67
C ILE A 248 -6.62 0.57 -16.23
N GLY A 249 -6.06 1.31 -15.29
CA GLY A 249 -6.29 1.13 -13.86
C GLY A 249 -7.55 1.84 -13.32
N ALA A 250 -7.99 2.94 -13.93
CA ALA A 250 -9.13 3.72 -13.47
C ALA A 250 -10.42 2.90 -13.60
N GLY A 251 -11.08 2.67 -12.46
CA GLY A 251 -12.34 1.91 -12.39
C GLY A 251 -12.16 0.40 -12.20
N LEU A 252 -10.97 -0.09 -11.86
CA LEU A 252 -10.86 -1.40 -11.23
C LEU A 252 -11.63 -1.36 -9.90
N ASP A 253 -12.59 -2.29 -9.71
CA ASP A 253 -13.54 -2.38 -8.57
C ASP A 253 -12.87 -2.62 -7.19
N GLY A 254 -11.82 -1.88 -6.84
CA GLY A 254 -11.09 -2.05 -5.60
C GLY A 254 -10.65 -0.73 -5.01
N ASP A 255 -10.60 -0.67 -3.68
CA ASP A 255 -10.25 0.48 -2.82
C ASP A 255 -8.82 1.03 -3.00
N ALA A 256 -8.17 0.78 -4.15
CA ALA A 256 -6.77 1.10 -4.43
C ALA A 256 -6.64 2.07 -5.61
N THR A 257 -5.77 3.07 -5.46
CA THR A 257 -5.47 4.07 -6.49
C THR A 257 -4.10 3.83 -7.09
N GLN A 258 -4.00 3.85 -8.42
CA GLN A 258 -2.74 3.60 -9.12
C GLN A 258 -1.80 4.81 -9.05
N ILE A 259 -0.53 4.53 -8.77
CA ILE A 259 0.59 5.46 -8.91
C ILE A 259 1.40 4.99 -10.12
N LEU A 260 1.31 5.77 -11.20
CA LEU A 260 1.92 5.45 -12.48
C LEU A 260 3.44 5.70 -12.47
N THR A 261 4.13 5.13 -13.46
CA THR A 261 5.57 5.28 -13.69
C THR A 261 5.97 6.75 -13.77
N GLY A 262 6.76 7.23 -12.79
CA GLY A 262 7.17 8.62 -12.67
C GLY A 262 6.05 9.64 -12.39
N GLY A 263 4.81 9.19 -12.26
CA GLY A 263 3.64 10.02 -11.99
C GLY A 263 3.38 10.21 -10.49
N SER A 264 2.16 10.61 -10.15
CA SER A 264 1.72 10.70 -8.75
C SER A 264 0.22 10.43 -8.60
N ALA A 265 -0.18 10.07 -7.39
CA ALA A 265 -1.58 10.02 -6.99
C ALA A 265 -1.80 10.83 -5.71
N SER A 266 -2.96 11.47 -5.58
CA SER A 266 -3.32 12.30 -4.44
C SER A 266 -4.56 11.76 -3.73
N PHE A 267 -4.55 11.84 -2.40
CA PHE A 267 -5.62 11.42 -1.50
C PHE A 267 -6.00 12.61 -0.63
N GLU A 268 -7.22 13.12 -0.78
CA GLU A 268 -7.72 14.26 0.00
C GLU A 268 -8.77 13.83 1.02
N ALA A 269 -8.58 14.22 2.28
CA ALA A 269 -9.54 13.99 3.35
C ALA A 269 -9.42 15.06 4.45
N SER A 270 -10.40 15.14 5.35
CA SER A 270 -10.39 16.14 6.44
C SER A 270 -9.17 16.00 7.36
N LEU A 271 -8.61 14.80 7.49
CA LEU A 271 -7.36 14.50 8.20
C LEU A 271 -6.47 13.61 7.32
N PRO A 272 -5.14 13.70 7.43
CA PRO A 272 -4.23 12.77 6.76
C PRO A 272 -4.49 11.32 7.20
N PRO A 273 -4.35 10.31 6.34
CA PRO A 273 -4.41 8.91 6.77
C PRO A 273 -3.30 8.58 7.78
N SER A 274 -3.46 7.51 8.55
CA SER A 274 -2.43 7.00 9.46
C SER A 274 -1.33 6.24 8.70
N SER A 275 -1.69 5.59 7.60
CA SER A 275 -0.76 4.83 6.77
C SER A 275 -1.23 4.72 5.32
N ALA A 276 -0.30 4.37 4.44
CA ALA A 276 -0.59 3.90 3.08
C ALA A 276 0.23 2.64 2.79
N THR A 277 -0.41 1.64 2.17
CA THR A 277 0.25 0.43 1.67
C THR A 277 0.33 0.51 0.17
N LEU A 278 1.53 0.27 -0.38
CA LEU A 278 1.79 0.23 -1.81
C LEU A 278 2.10 -1.20 -2.23
N THR A 279 1.25 -1.77 -3.06
CA THR A 279 1.48 -3.08 -3.69
C THR A 279 1.86 -2.88 -5.14
N PRO A 280 2.94 -3.50 -5.63
CA PRO A 280 3.32 -3.32 -7.02
C PRO A 280 2.34 -4.05 -7.94
N ASN A 281 1.90 -3.38 -9.00
CA ASN A 281 0.93 -3.88 -9.95
C ASN A 281 1.64 -4.55 -11.14
N ALA A 282 1.71 -5.87 -11.10
CA ALA A 282 2.41 -6.67 -12.10
C ALA A 282 1.78 -6.59 -13.50
N GLY A 283 0.45 -6.60 -13.60
CA GLY A 283 -0.27 -6.55 -14.87
C GLY A 283 -0.08 -5.22 -15.58
N LEU A 284 -0.32 -4.09 -14.89
CA LEU A 284 -0.13 -2.77 -15.47
C LEU A 284 1.34 -2.48 -15.79
N THR A 285 2.28 -2.99 -14.97
CA THR A 285 3.71 -2.94 -15.30
C THR A 285 4.02 -3.73 -16.58
N THR A 286 3.45 -4.94 -16.74
CA THR A 286 3.59 -5.75 -17.97
C THR A 286 3.03 -5.02 -19.18
N PHE A 287 1.85 -4.42 -19.03
CA PHE A 287 1.22 -3.64 -20.09
C PHE A 287 2.12 -2.48 -20.52
N GLN A 288 2.67 -1.72 -19.56
CA GLN A 288 3.62 -0.63 -19.83
C GLN A 288 4.86 -1.12 -20.59
N ILE A 289 5.42 -2.27 -20.23
CA ILE A 289 6.57 -2.88 -20.91
C ILE A 289 6.24 -3.18 -22.38
N LEU A 290 5.12 -3.88 -22.63
CA LEU A 290 4.71 -4.29 -23.96
C LEU A 290 4.48 -3.07 -24.87
N VAL A 291 3.86 -2.04 -24.30
CA VAL A 291 3.55 -0.81 -24.99
C VAL A 291 4.82 0.04 -25.25
N THR A 292 5.76 0.10 -24.31
CA THR A 292 7.07 0.76 -24.53
C THR A 292 7.88 0.02 -25.59
N THR A 293 7.78 -1.31 -25.65
CA THR A 293 8.41 -2.13 -26.70
C THR A 293 7.81 -1.81 -28.06
N MET A 294 6.47 -1.70 -28.12
CA MET A 294 5.77 -1.27 -29.33
C MET A 294 6.27 0.10 -29.82
N LYS A 295 6.47 1.05 -28.89
CA LYS A 295 7.01 2.39 -29.18
C LYS A 295 8.36 2.32 -29.88
N LEU A 296 9.28 1.50 -29.37
CA LEU A 296 10.61 1.36 -29.97
C LEU A 296 10.51 0.89 -31.43
N VAL A 297 9.68 -0.11 -31.67
CA VAL A 297 9.43 -0.64 -33.01
C VAL A 297 8.85 0.44 -33.90
N THR A 298 7.85 1.18 -33.42
CA THR A 298 7.20 2.24 -34.20
C THR A 298 8.11 3.44 -34.44
N ASP A 299 8.90 3.90 -33.46
CA ASP A 299 9.76 5.09 -33.59
C ASP A 299 10.86 4.88 -34.64
N ARG A 300 11.33 3.63 -34.79
CA ARG A 300 12.36 3.28 -35.79
C ARG A 300 11.76 2.95 -37.16
N LEU A 301 10.61 2.31 -37.20
CA LEU A 301 10.03 1.80 -38.45
C LEU A 301 8.90 2.68 -39.02
N THR A 302 8.49 3.73 -38.32
CA THR A 302 7.48 4.69 -38.80
C THR A 302 8.03 6.11 -38.73
N ARG A 303 7.45 7.05 -39.50
CA ARG A 303 7.76 8.49 -39.39
C ARG A 303 7.13 9.10 -38.13
N GLY A 304 7.50 8.59 -36.96
CA GLY A 304 7.16 9.12 -35.64
C GLY A 304 5.67 9.35 -35.45
N GLN A 305 4.84 8.31 -35.59
CA GLN A 305 3.42 8.45 -35.29
C GLN A 305 3.23 8.97 -33.87
N PRO A 306 2.69 10.19 -33.67
CA PRO A 306 2.44 10.66 -32.33
C PRO A 306 1.29 9.82 -31.77
N LEU A 307 1.59 9.04 -30.73
CA LEU A 307 0.64 8.16 -30.04
C LEU A 307 -0.62 8.88 -29.55
N THR A 308 -0.60 10.22 -29.46
CA THR A 308 -1.78 11.04 -29.18
C THR A 308 -2.92 10.81 -30.18
N GLN A 309 -2.61 10.37 -31.40
CA GLN A 309 -3.62 10.00 -32.40
C GLN A 309 -4.23 8.62 -32.13
N ILE A 310 -3.57 7.77 -31.34
CA ILE A 310 -3.98 6.39 -31.02
C ILE A 310 -4.77 6.33 -29.69
N LYS A 311 -4.98 7.49 -29.04
CA LYS A 311 -5.81 7.64 -27.83
C LYS A 311 -7.16 6.90 -27.91
N PRO A 312 -7.93 6.98 -29.01
CA PRO A 312 -9.20 6.26 -29.14
C PRO A 312 -9.05 4.72 -29.12
N ALA A 313 -7.88 4.19 -29.53
CA ALA A 313 -7.63 2.75 -29.46
C ALA A 313 -7.42 2.30 -28.00
N GLY A 314 -6.88 3.15 -27.11
CA GLY A 314 -6.76 2.86 -25.68
C GLY A 314 -8.11 2.68 -24.98
N GLU A 315 -9.07 3.55 -25.32
CA GLU A 315 -10.47 3.45 -24.83
C GLU A 315 -11.15 2.17 -25.37
N CYS A 316 -10.92 1.83 -26.63
CA CYS A 316 -11.40 0.57 -27.22
C CYS A 316 -10.82 -0.65 -26.48
N VAL A 317 -9.51 -0.65 -26.22
CA VAL A 317 -8.85 -1.77 -25.53
C VAL A 317 -9.42 -1.96 -24.15
N ARG A 318 -9.68 -0.87 -23.41
CA ARG A 318 -10.37 -0.97 -22.13
C ARG A 318 -11.69 -1.68 -22.24
N GLN A 319 -12.60 -1.08 -23.00
CA GLN A 319 -13.99 -1.48 -23.01
C GLN A 319 -14.10 -2.93 -23.46
N ALA A 320 -13.25 -3.33 -24.41
CA ALA A 320 -13.16 -4.71 -24.87
C ALA A 320 -12.56 -5.67 -23.82
N MET A 321 -11.58 -5.24 -23.01
CA MET A 321 -11.08 -6.04 -21.88
C MET A 321 -12.14 -6.22 -20.80
N ASP A 322 -12.87 -5.18 -20.44
CA ASP A 322 -13.96 -5.23 -19.46
C ASP A 322 -15.09 -6.16 -19.94
N LEU A 323 -15.51 -6.03 -21.20
CA LEU A 323 -16.48 -6.93 -21.83
C LEU A 323 -16.01 -8.39 -21.87
N ALA A 324 -14.70 -8.61 -21.96
CA ALA A 324 -14.08 -9.93 -21.92
C ALA A 324 -13.84 -10.45 -20.49
N GLY A 325 -14.15 -9.66 -19.45
CA GLY A 325 -13.93 -10.02 -18.05
C GLY A 325 -12.45 -10.12 -17.67
N LYS A 326 -11.57 -9.37 -18.34
CA LYS A 326 -10.11 -9.40 -18.12
C LYS A 326 -9.68 -8.31 -17.15
N ASN A 327 -8.88 -8.68 -16.14
CA ASN A 327 -8.34 -7.73 -15.19
C ASN A 327 -6.94 -7.26 -15.61
N PRO A 328 -6.73 -5.98 -15.97
CA PRO A 328 -5.43 -5.48 -16.38
C PRO A 328 -4.36 -5.44 -15.28
N SER A 329 -4.72 -5.68 -14.02
CA SER A 329 -3.75 -5.91 -12.93
C SER A 329 -3.18 -7.34 -12.95
N ASN A 330 -3.83 -8.26 -13.68
CA ASN A 330 -3.38 -9.62 -13.86
C ASN A 330 -2.53 -9.74 -15.15
N VAL A 331 -1.34 -10.33 -14.99
CA VAL A 331 -0.37 -10.51 -16.08
C VAL A 331 -0.91 -11.43 -17.19
N ASP A 332 -1.61 -12.51 -16.84
CA ASP A 332 -2.21 -13.44 -17.81
C ASP A 332 -3.30 -12.78 -18.65
N ASP A 333 -4.10 -11.93 -18.02
CA ASP A 333 -5.17 -11.19 -18.69
C ASP A 333 -4.61 -10.15 -19.66
N VAL A 334 -3.55 -9.45 -19.25
CA VAL A 334 -2.82 -8.52 -20.13
C VAL A 334 -2.20 -9.26 -21.31
N LEU A 335 -1.48 -10.35 -21.09
CA LEU A 335 -0.80 -11.08 -22.16
C LEU A 335 -1.79 -11.74 -23.13
N SER A 336 -2.91 -12.22 -22.61
CA SER A 336 -3.99 -12.78 -23.44
C SER A 336 -4.84 -11.70 -24.12
N SER A 337 -4.65 -10.40 -23.83
CA SER A 337 -5.39 -9.29 -24.47
C SER A 337 -4.86 -8.92 -25.87
N ALA A 338 -3.79 -9.55 -26.36
CA ALA A 338 -3.15 -9.20 -27.63
C ALA A 338 -4.13 -9.08 -28.81
N GLN A 339 -5.09 -10.01 -28.91
CA GLN A 339 -6.11 -9.99 -29.96
C GLN A 339 -7.07 -8.80 -29.85
N ILE A 340 -7.41 -8.39 -28.62
CA ILE A 340 -8.22 -7.19 -28.35
C ILE A 340 -7.48 -5.95 -28.85
N VAL A 341 -6.18 -5.83 -28.51
CA VAL A 341 -5.33 -4.74 -28.98
C VAL A 341 -5.23 -4.71 -30.50
N THR A 342 -4.99 -5.87 -31.14
CA THR A 342 -4.97 -5.98 -32.60
C THR A 342 -6.29 -5.50 -33.22
N GLN A 343 -7.45 -5.94 -32.73
CA GLN A 343 -8.74 -5.55 -33.29
C GLN A 343 -9.01 -4.05 -33.18
N CYS A 344 -8.69 -3.45 -32.04
CA CYS A 344 -8.84 -2.00 -31.85
C CYS A 344 -7.94 -1.20 -32.81
N LEU A 345 -6.69 -1.65 -33.04
CA LEU A 345 -5.79 -0.99 -33.98
C LEU A 345 -6.23 -1.15 -35.44
N VAL A 346 -6.71 -2.34 -35.85
CA VAL A 346 -7.26 -2.56 -37.20
C VAL A 346 -8.44 -1.63 -37.45
N SER A 347 -9.41 -1.58 -36.52
CA SER A 347 -10.58 -0.71 -36.63
C SER A 347 -10.18 0.77 -36.78
N TYR A 348 -9.18 1.22 -36.00
CA TYR A 348 -8.67 2.58 -36.10
C TYR A 348 -7.98 2.86 -37.45
N ALA A 349 -7.17 1.92 -37.95
CA ALA A 349 -6.49 2.05 -39.25
C ALA A 349 -7.49 2.13 -40.43
N GLU A 350 -8.55 1.31 -40.38
CA GLU A 350 -9.60 1.31 -41.39
C GLU A 350 -10.36 2.65 -41.40
N GLN A 351 -10.70 3.19 -40.22
CA GLN A 351 -11.39 4.47 -40.08
C GLN A 351 -10.55 5.66 -40.56
N THR A 352 -9.23 5.60 -40.41
CA THR A 352 -8.31 6.70 -40.76
C THR A 352 -7.72 6.58 -42.17
N GLY A 353 -8.04 5.50 -42.89
CA GLY A 353 -7.65 5.26 -44.28
C GLY A 353 -6.45 4.32 -44.41
N ALA A 354 -6.72 3.02 -44.52
CA ALA A 354 -5.74 1.94 -44.54
C ALA A 354 -4.65 2.02 -45.64
N LEU A 355 -4.93 2.73 -46.74
CA LEU A 355 -3.98 2.92 -47.85
C LEU A 355 -3.15 4.21 -47.73
N THR A 356 -3.45 5.06 -46.74
CA THR A 356 -2.55 6.15 -46.38
C THR A 356 -1.32 5.59 -45.70
N GLU A 357 -0.19 6.28 -45.79
CA GLU A 357 1.03 5.88 -45.08
C GLU A 357 0.75 5.65 -43.59
N LYS A 358 -0.02 6.54 -42.95
CA LYS A 358 -0.38 6.41 -41.53
C LYS A 358 -1.25 5.18 -41.24
N GLY A 359 -2.32 4.98 -42.00
CA GLY A 359 -3.22 3.83 -41.82
C GLY A 359 -2.50 2.50 -42.08
N SER A 360 -1.65 2.46 -43.10
CA SER A 360 -0.84 1.30 -43.45
C SER A 360 0.17 0.96 -42.34
N ASN A 361 0.85 1.95 -41.77
CA ASN A 361 1.75 1.75 -40.63
C ASN A 361 1.02 1.16 -39.41
N VAL A 362 -0.19 1.65 -39.09
CA VAL A 362 -0.99 1.14 -37.96
C VAL A 362 -1.47 -0.28 -38.23
N LEU A 363 -1.91 -0.59 -39.45
CA LEU A 363 -2.39 -1.91 -39.82
C LEU A 363 -1.26 -2.96 -39.76
N ALA A 364 -0.08 -2.59 -40.27
CA ALA A 364 1.12 -3.42 -40.19
C ALA A 364 1.52 -3.72 -38.74
N LEU A 365 1.45 -2.70 -37.87
CA LEU A 365 1.66 -2.85 -36.43
C LEU A 365 0.62 -3.81 -35.82
N ALA A 366 -0.66 -3.61 -36.12
CA ALA A 366 -1.78 -4.40 -35.59
C ALA A 366 -1.59 -5.90 -35.86
N HIS A 367 -1.18 -6.26 -37.09
CA HIS A 367 -0.90 -7.63 -37.50
C HIS A 367 0.30 -8.26 -36.76
N SER A 368 1.18 -7.43 -36.20
CA SER A 368 2.39 -7.88 -35.50
C SER A 368 2.24 -7.90 -33.98
N VAL A 369 1.20 -7.25 -33.42
CA VAL A 369 0.97 -7.17 -31.96
C VAL A 369 0.82 -8.55 -31.32
N THR A 370 0.08 -9.46 -31.95
CA THR A 370 -0.11 -10.81 -31.40
C THR A 370 1.21 -11.58 -31.33
N GLU A 371 2.05 -11.46 -32.36
CA GLU A 371 3.40 -12.03 -32.34
C GLU A 371 4.23 -11.37 -31.23
N LEU A 372 4.23 -10.04 -31.15
CA LEU A 372 4.95 -9.28 -30.13
C LEU A 372 4.62 -9.79 -28.71
N PHE A 373 3.34 -9.84 -28.34
CA PHE A 373 2.92 -10.27 -27.01
C PHE A 373 3.35 -11.70 -26.70
N ALA A 374 3.18 -12.63 -27.65
CA ALA A 374 3.57 -14.02 -27.47
C ALA A 374 5.09 -14.19 -27.28
N ARG A 375 5.92 -13.38 -27.94
CA ARG A 375 7.38 -13.43 -27.82
C ARG A 375 7.86 -12.86 -26.49
N PHE A 376 7.18 -11.81 -25.99
CA PHE A 376 7.57 -11.13 -24.76
C PHE A 376 6.95 -11.71 -23.49
N ASP A 377 6.01 -12.67 -23.60
CA ASP A 377 5.39 -13.37 -22.47
C ASP A 377 6.42 -13.88 -21.44
N GLY A 378 7.38 -14.69 -21.88
CA GLY A 378 8.40 -15.25 -20.98
C GLY A 378 9.30 -14.19 -20.34
N GLN A 379 9.65 -13.14 -21.10
CA GLN A 379 10.48 -12.04 -20.59
C GLN A 379 9.72 -11.19 -19.60
N ALA A 380 8.48 -10.81 -19.90
CA ALA A 380 7.58 -10.06 -19.03
C ALA A 380 7.29 -10.81 -17.72
N ARG A 381 7.05 -12.12 -17.78
CA ARG A 381 6.86 -12.96 -16.59
C ARG A 381 8.12 -13.08 -15.75
N GLY A 382 9.27 -13.33 -16.37
CA GLY A 382 10.55 -13.39 -15.67
C GLY A 382 10.88 -12.06 -14.99
N LEU A 383 10.50 -10.95 -15.63
CA LEU A 383 10.54 -9.60 -15.10
C LEU A 383 9.67 -9.40 -13.87
N VAL A 384 8.38 -9.68 -14.01
CA VAL A 384 7.40 -9.54 -12.94
C VAL A 384 7.77 -10.40 -11.74
N ALA A 385 8.35 -11.59 -11.95
CA ALA A 385 8.77 -12.45 -10.85
C ALA A 385 9.84 -11.83 -9.94
N THR A 386 10.48 -10.74 -10.37
CA THR A 386 11.44 -9.97 -9.54
C THR A 386 10.80 -8.85 -8.73
N ILE A 387 9.52 -8.57 -8.95
CA ILE A 387 8.76 -7.58 -8.20
C ILE A 387 8.53 -8.10 -6.77
N SER A 388 8.91 -7.33 -5.75
CA SER A 388 8.89 -7.74 -4.35
C SER A 388 7.61 -7.33 -3.61
N GLY A 389 7.53 -7.65 -2.31
CA GLY A 389 6.34 -7.43 -1.47
C GLY A 389 5.97 -5.96 -1.23
N PRO A 390 4.87 -5.69 -0.52
CA PRO A 390 4.34 -4.35 -0.35
C PRO A 390 5.30 -3.40 0.38
N ALA A 391 5.31 -2.13 -0.01
CA ALA A 391 5.93 -1.03 0.73
C ALA A 391 4.89 -0.34 1.62
N ARG A 392 5.33 0.23 2.74
CA ARG A 392 4.43 0.92 3.68
C ARG A 392 4.93 2.31 4.03
N LEU A 393 4.01 3.26 4.00
CA LEU A 393 4.13 4.59 4.55
C LEU A 393 3.37 4.64 5.88
N THR A 394 4.01 5.12 6.93
CA THR A 394 3.37 5.49 8.20
C THR A 394 3.43 7.01 8.36
N ILE A 395 2.32 7.60 8.78
CA ILE A 395 2.20 9.02 9.08
C ILE A 395 2.07 9.18 10.59
N THR A 396 3.16 9.60 11.23
CA THR A 396 3.19 9.80 12.68
C THR A 396 2.73 11.21 13.00
N ARG A 397 1.75 11.32 13.89
CA ARG A 397 1.28 12.60 14.41
C ARG A 397 2.02 12.91 15.72
N SER A 398 2.48 14.14 15.87
CA SER A 398 3.17 14.65 17.05
C SER A 398 2.75 16.10 17.30
N SER A 399 2.82 16.59 18.53
CA SER A 399 2.57 18.02 18.80
C SER A 399 3.87 18.82 18.63
N THR A 400 3.83 19.99 17.98
CA THR A 400 5.00 20.90 17.88
C THR A 400 5.35 21.56 19.22
N ASP A 401 4.47 21.47 20.21
CA ASP A 401 4.60 22.29 21.42
C ASP A 401 5.57 21.69 22.45
N GLY A 402 6.23 20.55 22.15
CA GLY A 402 7.34 19.97 22.92
C GLY A 402 7.04 19.68 24.40
N SER A 403 5.83 19.98 24.83
CA SER A 403 5.19 19.62 26.07
C SER A 403 3.98 18.82 25.62
N GLY A 404 3.84 17.60 26.11
CA GLY A 404 2.51 17.02 26.22
C GLY A 404 1.70 17.99 27.07
N ALA A 405 1.00 18.92 26.42
CA ALA A 405 0.15 19.88 27.08
C ALA A 405 -0.98 19.07 27.69
N LEU A 406 -0.73 18.62 28.91
CA LEU A 406 -1.65 17.92 29.77
C LEU A 406 -2.88 18.81 29.90
N GLU A 407 -3.92 18.47 29.16
CA GLU A 407 -5.13 19.28 29.07
C GLU A 407 -6.14 18.74 30.07
N GLN A 408 -6.65 19.59 30.95
CA GLN A 408 -7.76 19.19 31.81
C GLN A 408 -9.02 19.05 30.96
N VAL A 409 -9.64 17.86 30.99
CA VAL A 409 -10.89 17.61 30.27
C VAL A 409 -12.04 18.29 31.03
N PRO A 410 -12.82 19.19 30.39
CA PRO A 410 -13.84 20.00 31.07
C PRO A 410 -15.13 19.20 31.35
N LEU A 411 -15.04 18.22 32.24
CA LEU A 411 -16.16 17.38 32.66
C LEU A 411 -16.96 18.04 33.79
N THR A 412 -18.27 17.82 33.78
CA THR A 412 -19.20 18.32 34.81
C THR A 412 -20.06 17.18 35.34
N GLY A 413 -20.60 17.28 36.55
CA GLY A 413 -21.57 16.30 37.06
C GLY A 413 -20.98 15.01 37.63
N PHE A 414 -19.66 14.87 37.71
CA PHE A 414 -18.98 13.79 38.45
C PHE A 414 -17.74 14.33 39.16
N ALA A 415 -17.70 14.24 40.49
CA ALA A 415 -16.64 14.82 41.31
C ALA A 415 -15.66 13.75 41.81
N ASN A 416 -14.38 14.12 41.93
CA ASN A 416 -13.30 13.27 42.43
C ASN A 416 -13.17 11.90 41.70
N PRO A 417 -13.03 11.88 40.37
CA PRO A 417 -12.71 10.65 39.65
C PRO A 417 -11.36 10.10 40.11
N SER A 418 -11.30 8.79 40.34
CA SER A 418 -10.07 8.10 40.77
C SER A 418 -9.77 6.85 39.95
N GLN A 419 -10.75 6.36 39.19
CA GLN A 419 -10.62 5.21 38.29
C GLN A 419 -11.18 5.60 36.93
N LEU A 420 -10.55 5.15 35.85
CA LEU A 420 -10.95 5.48 34.49
C LEU A 420 -10.72 4.32 33.52
N ALA A 421 -11.56 4.24 32.49
CA ALA A 421 -11.32 3.36 31.34
C ALA A 421 -11.84 4.03 30.06
N ILE A 422 -11.28 3.64 28.91
CA ILE A 422 -11.75 4.09 27.60
C ILE A 422 -12.33 2.90 26.83
N GLY A 423 -13.60 2.99 26.47
CA GLY A 423 -14.25 1.98 25.63
C GLY A 423 -13.76 2.00 24.18
N PRO A 424 -14.09 0.95 23.39
CA PRO A 424 -13.63 0.81 22.01
C PRO A 424 -14.07 1.96 21.08
N ASN A 425 -15.17 2.65 21.42
CA ASN A 425 -15.70 3.80 20.68
C ASN A 425 -15.20 5.16 21.20
N GLY A 426 -14.23 5.18 22.13
CA GLY A 426 -13.75 6.41 22.77
C GLY A 426 -14.61 6.92 23.92
N ASP A 427 -15.59 6.13 24.38
CA ASP A 427 -16.38 6.44 25.56
C ASP A 427 -15.50 6.46 26.82
N LEU A 428 -15.54 7.54 27.60
CA LEU A 428 -14.81 7.66 28.86
C LEU A 428 -15.67 7.19 30.03
N TYR A 429 -15.21 6.17 30.73
CA TYR A 429 -15.83 5.66 31.96
C TYR A 429 -15.06 6.16 33.17
N LEU A 430 -15.76 6.67 34.17
CA LEU A 430 -15.17 7.16 35.41
C LEU A 430 -15.83 6.53 36.64
N GLY A 431 -15.02 6.23 37.64
CA GLY A 431 -15.42 5.80 38.96
C GLY A 431 -14.71 6.59 40.06
N SER A 432 -15.24 6.54 41.27
CA SER A 432 -14.62 7.15 42.45
C SER A 432 -14.39 6.12 43.55
N GLN A 433 -13.30 6.29 44.27
CA GLN A 433 -12.94 5.47 45.42
C GLN A 433 -13.54 6.05 46.70
N THR A 434 -14.86 6.23 46.71
CA THR A 434 -15.63 6.83 47.81
C THR A 434 -16.84 5.97 48.13
N GLN A 435 -17.17 5.79 49.42
CA GLN A 435 -18.33 4.98 49.85
C GLN A 435 -19.62 5.37 49.08
N GLY A 436 -20.29 4.36 48.50
CA GLY A 436 -21.46 4.59 47.65
C GLY A 436 -21.10 5.08 46.25
N ALA A 437 -19.96 4.60 45.72
CA ALA A 437 -19.42 4.99 44.44
C ALA A 437 -20.42 4.78 43.29
N LYS A 438 -20.21 5.55 42.22
CA LYS A 438 -20.96 5.42 40.97
C LYS A 438 -19.97 5.27 39.83
N VAL A 439 -20.40 4.59 38.77
CA VAL A 439 -19.68 4.58 37.50
C VAL A 439 -20.51 5.34 36.47
N VAL A 440 -19.87 6.30 35.83
CA VAL A 440 -20.48 7.15 34.82
C VAL A 440 -19.78 7.00 33.48
N LYS A 441 -20.51 7.25 32.39
CA LYS A 441 -20.03 7.25 31.02
C LYS A 441 -20.15 8.66 30.42
N TYR A 442 -19.09 9.13 29.79
CA TYR A 442 -19.09 10.29 28.91
C TYR A 442 -18.88 9.80 27.47
N ALA A 443 -19.83 10.10 26.59
CA ALA A 443 -19.63 9.89 25.16
C ALA A 443 -18.52 10.83 24.65
N PRO A 444 -17.82 10.49 23.55
CA PRO A 444 -16.84 11.38 22.94
C PRO A 444 -17.38 12.79 22.73
N GLY A 445 -16.68 13.80 23.25
CA GLY A 445 -17.08 15.21 23.18
C GLY A 445 -18.20 15.64 24.14
N SER A 446 -18.81 14.74 24.90
CA SER A 446 -19.78 15.10 25.95
C SER A 446 -19.08 15.61 27.20
N THR A 447 -19.61 16.70 27.78
CA THR A 447 -19.18 17.23 29.08
C THR A 447 -20.09 16.78 30.23
N THR A 448 -21.14 16.01 29.93
CA THR A 448 -22.12 15.52 30.90
C THR A 448 -22.17 13.99 30.93
N PRO A 449 -22.25 13.38 32.13
CA PRO A 449 -22.22 11.94 32.29
C PRO A 449 -23.61 11.30 32.14
N ILE A 450 -23.60 10.02 31.78
CA ILE A 450 -24.70 9.09 31.99
C ILE A 450 -24.28 8.10 33.07
N GLU A 451 -25.05 7.98 34.15
CA GLU A 451 -24.81 6.98 35.20
C GLU A 451 -25.14 5.58 34.69
N LEU A 452 -24.24 4.62 34.90
CA LEU A 452 -24.43 3.24 34.50
C LEU A 452 -25.11 2.43 35.62
N PRO A 453 -26.00 1.48 35.28
CA PRO A 453 -26.81 0.72 36.24
C PRO A 453 -26.02 -0.42 36.94
N PHE A 454 -24.96 -0.06 37.65
CA PHE A 454 -24.28 -0.95 38.59
C PHE A 454 -24.99 -0.90 39.95
N ALA A 455 -25.15 -2.06 40.59
CA ALA A 455 -25.82 -2.15 41.88
C ALA A 455 -24.81 -2.16 43.03
N GLN A 456 -25.06 -1.34 44.05
CA GLN A 456 -24.39 -1.44 45.37
C GLN A 456 -22.85 -1.38 45.32
N LEU A 457 -22.28 -0.41 44.57
CA LEU A 457 -20.83 -0.17 44.60
C LEU A 457 -20.42 0.57 45.88
N TYR A 458 -19.28 0.19 46.45
CA TYR A 458 -18.70 0.79 47.66
C TYR A 458 -17.47 1.63 47.36
N TYR A 459 -16.40 1.03 46.87
CA TYR A 459 -15.17 1.71 46.46
C TYR A 459 -14.71 1.11 45.14
N VAL A 460 -14.90 1.85 44.05
CA VAL A 460 -14.41 1.43 42.73
C VAL A 460 -12.89 1.52 42.75
N VAL A 461 -12.25 0.36 42.55
CA VAL A 461 -10.78 0.20 42.59
C VAL A 461 -10.19 -0.11 41.22
N GLY A 462 -11.01 -0.45 40.23
CA GLY A 462 -10.58 -0.67 38.85
C GLY A 462 -11.77 -0.70 37.90
N ILE A 463 -11.55 -0.21 36.68
CA ILE A 463 -12.52 -0.26 35.58
C ILE A 463 -11.80 -0.78 34.34
N ALA A 464 -12.39 -1.74 33.65
CA ALA A 464 -11.90 -2.22 32.36
C ALA A 464 -13.04 -2.30 31.34
N THR A 465 -12.70 -2.22 30.06
CA THR A 465 -13.65 -2.39 28.97
C THR A 465 -13.13 -3.41 27.98
N ASP A 466 -14.00 -4.27 27.49
CA ASP A 466 -13.64 -5.18 26.40
C ASP A 466 -13.92 -4.56 25.01
N THR A 467 -13.42 -5.21 23.96
CA THR A 467 -13.56 -4.77 22.57
C THR A 467 -15.01 -4.82 22.07
N ALA A 468 -15.91 -5.53 22.76
CA ALA A 468 -17.34 -5.55 22.48
C ALA A 468 -18.09 -4.41 23.22
N GLY A 469 -17.40 -3.65 24.08
CA GLY A 469 -17.95 -2.53 24.83
C GLY A 469 -18.60 -2.90 26.15
N ALA A 470 -18.40 -4.11 26.67
CA ALA A 470 -18.82 -4.41 28.04
C ALA A 470 -17.87 -3.74 29.05
N VAL A 471 -18.44 -3.25 30.15
CA VAL A 471 -17.72 -2.55 31.22
C VAL A 471 -17.63 -3.47 32.44
N TYR A 472 -16.42 -3.64 32.97
CA TYR A 472 -16.12 -4.44 34.14
C TYR A 472 -15.66 -3.50 35.25
N VAL A 473 -16.23 -3.67 36.44
CA VAL A 473 -15.96 -2.81 37.60
C VAL A 473 -15.54 -3.70 38.75
N ALA A 474 -14.33 -3.50 39.26
CA ALA A 474 -13.88 -4.07 40.52
C ALA A 474 -14.29 -3.15 41.68
N ASP A 475 -15.01 -3.72 42.64
CA ASP A 475 -15.47 -3.04 43.84
C ASP A 475 -14.91 -3.71 45.10
N THR A 476 -14.44 -2.89 46.04
CA THR A 476 -13.88 -3.35 47.32
C THR A 476 -14.50 -2.62 48.49
N PRO A 477 -15.30 -3.26 49.35
CA PRO A 477 -15.83 -2.65 50.56
C PRO A 477 -14.76 -2.49 51.65
N GLY A 478 -14.71 -1.31 52.27
CA GLY A 478 -13.73 -0.94 53.31
C GLY A 478 -13.90 -1.59 54.70
N GLY A 479 -14.51 -2.78 54.79
CA GLY A 479 -14.76 -3.48 56.06
C GLY A 479 -14.18 -4.91 56.08
N PRO A 480 -13.86 -5.49 57.27
CA PRO A 480 -13.06 -6.71 57.38
C PRO A 480 -13.73 -8.02 56.91
N ALA A 481 -14.97 -8.03 56.39
CA ALA A 481 -15.65 -9.32 56.15
C ALA A 481 -16.80 -9.40 55.11
N SER A 482 -16.99 -8.49 54.13
CA SER A 482 -18.14 -8.68 53.22
C SER A 482 -17.98 -8.04 51.84
N GLY A 483 -17.97 -8.85 50.78
CA GLY A 483 -18.43 -8.50 49.42
C GLY A 483 -17.33 -8.31 48.37
N HIS A 484 -16.93 -9.38 47.67
CA HIS A 484 -16.08 -9.28 46.48
C HIS A 484 -16.98 -9.21 45.26
N LEU A 485 -16.97 -8.11 44.50
CA LEU A 485 -17.72 -8.06 43.26
C LEU A 485 -16.86 -7.46 42.16
N VAL A 486 -16.59 -8.28 41.15
CA VAL A 486 -16.47 -7.75 39.81
C VAL A 486 -17.86 -7.77 39.20
N GLN A 487 -18.33 -6.63 38.73
CA GLN A 487 -19.59 -6.54 38.01
C GLN A 487 -19.31 -6.26 36.54
N LYS A 488 -19.96 -7.02 35.65
CA LYS A 488 -19.97 -6.84 34.20
C LYS A 488 -21.27 -6.21 33.77
N LEU A 489 -21.20 -5.11 33.04
CA LEU A 489 -22.34 -4.51 32.35
C LEU A 489 -22.13 -4.64 30.84
N GLY A 490 -22.97 -5.44 30.18
CA GLY A 490 -22.96 -5.53 28.72
C GLY A 490 -23.51 -4.25 28.06
N PRO A 491 -23.16 -3.97 26.79
CA PRO A 491 -23.71 -2.85 26.05
C PRO A 491 -25.25 -2.86 26.06
N GLY A 492 -25.86 -1.77 26.53
CA GLY A 492 -27.33 -1.63 26.59
C GLY A 492 -28.03 -2.50 27.64
N ALA A 493 -27.31 -3.24 28.47
CA ALA A 493 -27.91 -4.04 29.54
C ALA A 493 -28.56 -3.15 30.60
N ALA A 494 -29.72 -3.57 31.12
CA ALA A 494 -30.46 -2.83 32.14
C ALA A 494 -29.89 -2.99 33.56
N SER A 495 -29.00 -3.97 33.77
CA SER A 495 -28.36 -4.25 35.06
C SER A 495 -27.05 -5.00 34.86
N ALA A 496 -26.07 -4.73 35.72
CA ALA A 496 -24.82 -5.49 35.73
C ALA A 496 -24.98 -6.89 36.34
N VAL A 497 -24.09 -7.81 35.97
CA VAL A 497 -24.01 -9.18 36.50
C VAL A 497 -22.68 -9.41 37.21
N THR A 498 -22.68 -10.20 38.28
CA THR A 498 -21.46 -10.53 39.02
C THR A 498 -20.61 -11.55 38.26
N VAL A 499 -19.31 -11.27 38.17
CA VAL A 499 -18.30 -12.21 37.65
C VAL A 499 -17.74 -13.03 38.83
N PRO A 500 -17.78 -14.38 38.77
CA PRO A 500 -17.65 -15.23 39.95
C PRO A 500 -16.20 -15.53 40.35
N TYR A 501 -15.44 -14.50 40.76
CA TYR A 501 -14.15 -14.70 41.41
C TYR A 501 -14.34 -15.21 42.84
N THR A 502 -13.68 -16.33 43.17
CA THR A 502 -13.87 -17.02 44.46
C THR A 502 -12.59 -17.11 45.28
N GLN A 503 -11.46 -16.77 44.66
CA GLN A 503 -10.15 -16.99 45.22
C GLN A 503 -9.49 -15.62 45.52
N VAL A 504 -10.08 -14.46 45.26
CA VAL A 504 -9.52 -13.16 45.70
C VAL A 504 -10.43 -12.46 46.69
N GLN A 505 -9.82 -11.62 47.54
CA GLN A 505 -10.52 -10.69 48.41
C GLN A 505 -9.91 -9.30 48.30
N ARG A 506 -10.64 -8.24 48.69
CA ARG A 506 -10.11 -6.85 48.68
C ARG A 506 -9.42 -6.55 47.35
N LEU A 507 -10.23 -6.49 46.29
CA LEU A 507 -9.75 -6.23 44.93
C LEU A 507 -8.94 -4.93 44.90
N ASP A 508 -7.93 -4.90 44.05
CA ASP A 508 -7.09 -3.74 43.77
C ASP A 508 -7.24 -3.27 42.32
N ASP A 509 -7.54 -4.19 41.39
CA ASP A 509 -7.78 -3.84 39.98
C ASP A 509 -8.47 -4.95 39.16
N VAL A 510 -8.93 -4.60 37.95
CA VAL A 510 -9.48 -5.52 36.94
C VAL A 510 -8.96 -5.18 35.55
N ALA A 511 -8.66 -6.20 34.74
CA ALA A 511 -8.23 -6.05 33.35
C ALA A 511 -8.94 -7.07 32.43
N VAL A 512 -8.97 -6.79 31.13
CA VAL A 512 -9.54 -7.67 30.11
C VAL A 512 -8.64 -7.68 28.88
N ASP A 513 -8.37 -8.87 28.32
CA ASP A 513 -7.56 -9.01 27.11
C ASP A 513 -8.40 -9.00 25.82
N GLY A 514 -7.71 -9.06 24.66
CA GLY A 514 -8.37 -9.11 23.34
C GLY A 514 -9.19 -10.39 23.08
N GLN A 515 -9.09 -11.39 23.95
CA GLN A 515 -9.83 -12.66 23.86
C GLN A 515 -11.04 -12.70 24.81
N PHE A 516 -11.35 -11.58 25.46
CA PHE A 516 -12.41 -11.44 26.46
C PHE A 516 -12.17 -12.24 27.75
N ASN A 517 -10.93 -12.66 28.03
CA ASN A 517 -10.59 -13.22 29.34
C ASN A 517 -10.50 -12.09 30.35
N THR A 518 -11.05 -12.30 31.54
CA THR A 518 -11.05 -11.28 32.60
C THR A 518 -10.03 -11.64 33.66
N TYR A 519 -9.34 -10.62 34.16
CA TYR A 519 -8.29 -10.74 35.16
C TYR A 519 -8.59 -9.85 36.35
N VAL A 520 -8.34 -10.32 37.56
CA VAL A 520 -8.47 -9.51 38.79
C VAL A 520 -7.24 -9.63 39.65
N LEU A 521 -6.87 -8.52 40.27
CA LEU A 521 -5.82 -8.43 41.27
C LEU A 521 -6.48 -8.20 42.63
N GLY A 522 -6.07 -8.96 43.64
CA GLY A 522 -6.51 -8.73 45.01
C GLY A 522 -5.79 -9.61 46.01
N LYS A 523 -6.10 -9.41 47.29
CA LYS A 523 -5.56 -10.16 48.41
C LYS A 523 -5.88 -11.66 48.31
N ASP A 524 -4.88 -12.49 48.54
CA ASP A 524 -5.01 -13.92 48.81
C ASP A 524 -5.84 -14.14 50.11
N PRO A 525 -7.03 -14.76 50.04
CA PRO A 525 -7.88 -15.06 51.20
C PRO A 525 -7.18 -15.93 52.26
N THR A 526 -6.17 -16.70 51.86
CA THR A 526 -5.44 -17.60 52.76
C THR A 526 -4.26 -16.92 53.44
N ALA A 527 -3.88 -15.71 53.01
CA ALA A 527 -2.75 -14.97 53.56
C ALA A 527 -3.10 -14.27 54.90
N PRO A 528 -2.26 -14.41 55.95
CA PRO A 528 -2.46 -13.71 57.21
C PRO A 528 -2.39 -12.19 57.03
N GLU A 529 -3.11 -11.42 57.86
CA GLU A 529 -3.16 -9.95 57.75
C GLU A 529 -1.80 -9.27 57.92
N SER A 530 -0.90 -9.85 58.73
CA SER A 530 0.46 -9.34 58.94
C SER A 530 1.40 -9.54 57.74
N HIS A 531 1.03 -10.42 56.81
CA HIS A 531 1.76 -10.71 55.58
C HIS A 531 0.75 -10.79 54.44
N ALA A 532 0.03 -9.69 54.21
CA ALA A 532 -0.88 -9.61 53.07
C ALA A 532 -0.08 -9.88 51.79
N ARG A 533 -0.64 -10.72 50.91
CA ARG A 533 -0.06 -11.09 49.61
C ARG A 533 -1.19 -10.99 48.59
N ASN A 534 -0.89 -10.44 47.43
CA ASN A 534 -1.87 -10.35 46.35
C ASN A 534 -1.66 -11.48 45.34
N ARG A 535 -2.71 -11.81 44.60
CA ARG A 535 -2.66 -12.75 43.48
C ARG A 535 -3.51 -12.26 42.31
N VAL A 536 -3.19 -12.76 41.13
CA VAL A 536 -3.98 -12.51 39.92
C VAL A 536 -4.79 -13.76 39.57
N GLU A 537 -6.09 -13.56 39.35
CA GLU A 537 -6.99 -14.61 38.87
C GLU A 537 -7.50 -14.33 37.47
N LYS A 538 -7.59 -15.39 36.67
CA LYS A 538 -8.17 -15.39 35.33
C LYS A 538 -9.47 -16.16 35.32
N ILE A 539 -10.49 -15.61 34.67
CA ILE A 539 -11.64 -16.36 34.16
C ILE A 539 -11.62 -16.29 32.64
N GLU A 540 -11.67 -17.44 31.99
CA GLU A 540 -11.71 -17.53 30.53
C GLU A 540 -13.07 -17.14 30.00
N ALA A 541 -13.08 -16.49 28.83
CA ALA A 541 -14.30 -16.05 28.17
C ALA A 541 -15.31 -17.20 28.03
N GLY A 542 -16.55 -16.97 28.48
CA GLY A 542 -17.63 -17.97 28.42
C GLY A 542 -17.56 -19.06 29.50
N THR A 543 -16.60 -19.00 30.43
CA THR A 543 -16.49 -19.90 31.57
C THR A 543 -16.83 -19.20 32.89
N ASN A 544 -16.98 -19.97 33.96
CA ASN A 544 -17.11 -19.47 35.34
C ASN A 544 -16.02 -20.03 36.26
N THR A 545 -14.92 -20.53 35.67
CA THR A 545 -13.85 -21.20 36.40
C THR A 545 -12.74 -20.19 36.64
N SER A 546 -12.57 -19.77 37.90
CA SER A 546 -11.43 -18.94 38.29
C SER A 546 -10.18 -19.79 38.44
N THR A 547 -9.08 -19.30 37.86
CA THR A 547 -7.75 -19.92 37.92
C THR A 547 -6.72 -18.88 38.38
N VAL A 548 -5.81 -19.28 39.28
CA VAL A 548 -4.73 -18.40 39.75
C VAL A 548 -3.58 -18.43 38.76
N LEU A 549 -3.12 -17.26 38.31
CA LEU A 549 -2.01 -17.16 37.36
C LEU A 549 -0.65 -17.39 38.03
N PRO A 550 0.27 -18.11 37.37
CA PRO A 550 1.56 -18.47 37.95
C PRO A 550 2.59 -17.34 37.77
N PHE A 551 2.44 -16.26 38.53
CA PHE A 551 3.49 -15.26 38.71
C PHE A 551 4.61 -15.82 39.60
N LEU A 552 5.31 -16.85 39.12
CA LEU A 552 6.41 -17.53 39.81
C LEU A 552 7.63 -16.61 39.82
N GLN A 553 8.08 -16.22 41.02
CA GLN A 553 9.29 -15.43 41.16
C GLN A 553 10.53 -16.33 41.08
N PRO A 554 11.59 -15.94 40.33
CA PRO A 554 12.81 -16.73 40.17
C PRO A 554 13.48 -17.10 41.50
N ASN A 555 13.35 -16.23 42.51
CA ASN A 555 13.99 -16.38 43.81
C ASN A 555 13.12 -17.14 44.84
N TYR A 556 11.85 -17.43 44.52
CA TYR A 556 10.90 -18.11 45.40
C TYR A 556 10.10 -19.19 44.66
N PRO A 557 10.73 -20.32 44.30
CA PRO A 557 10.08 -21.38 43.53
C PRO A 557 8.85 -21.95 44.28
N GLY A 558 7.68 -21.87 43.62
CA GLY A 558 6.39 -22.38 44.13
C GLY A 558 5.41 -21.32 44.63
N ARG A 559 5.75 -20.02 44.60
CA ARG A 559 4.89 -18.92 45.05
C ARG A 559 4.32 -18.16 43.84
N THR A 560 3.00 -18.04 43.73
CA THR A 560 2.28 -17.35 42.63
C THR A 560 1.81 -15.95 43.06
N GLU A 561 2.67 -15.20 43.74
CA GLU A 561 2.31 -14.01 44.52
C GLU A 561 2.75 -12.70 43.83
N VAL A 562 1.98 -11.65 44.05
CA VAL A 562 2.14 -10.29 43.51
C VAL A 562 2.26 -9.31 44.69
N ALA A 563 2.89 -8.14 44.50
CA ALA A 563 3.09 -7.16 45.58
C ALA A 563 1.78 -6.79 46.28
N ALA A 564 1.77 -6.86 47.61
CA ALA A 564 0.71 -6.27 48.40
C ALA A 564 0.81 -4.73 48.34
N GLY A 565 -0.32 -4.07 48.04
CA GLY A 565 -0.39 -2.62 47.90
C GLY A 565 0.02 -2.09 46.51
N SER A 566 0.34 -2.97 45.55
CA SER A 566 0.35 -2.61 44.14
C SER A 566 -1.06 -2.78 43.57
N GLY A 567 -1.57 -1.75 42.89
CA GLY A 567 -2.78 -1.84 42.08
C GLY A 567 -2.50 -2.02 40.59
N CYS A 568 -1.25 -2.31 40.19
CA CYS A 568 -0.88 -2.48 38.78
C CYS A 568 -1.37 -3.84 38.26
N LEU A 569 -2.37 -3.83 37.38
CA LEU A 569 -2.78 -4.97 36.57
C LEU A 569 -3.07 -4.48 35.15
N ALA A 570 -2.48 -5.11 34.13
CA ALA A 570 -2.85 -4.85 32.74
C ALA A 570 -2.83 -6.14 31.92
N ALA A 571 -3.68 -6.21 30.89
CA ALA A 571 -3.73 -7.32 29.97
C ALA A 571 -3.66 -6.76 28.53
N SER A 572 -2.62 -7.15 27.80
CA SER A 572 -2.44 -6.69 26.43
C SER A 572 -3.42 -7.36 25.46
N PRO A 573 -3.65 -6.77 24.28
CA PRO A 573 -4.53 -7.37 23.26
C PRO A 573 -4.13 -8.80 22.85
N ASP A 574 -2.84 -9.11 22.87
CA ASP A 574 -2.26 -10.42 22.54
C ASP A 574 -2.20 -11.40 23.73
N GLY A 575 -2.69 -11.01 24.91
CA GLY A 575 -2.84 -11.89 26.07
C GLY A 575 -1.62 -11.96 27.00
N VAL A 576 -0.68 -11.00 26.89
CA VAL A 576 0.40 -10.81 27.86
C VAL A 576 -0.13 -10.09 29.09
N ILE A 577 0.15 -10.61 30.28
CA ILE A 577 -0.37 -10.07 31.55
C ILE A 577 0.74 -9.38 32.32
N TYR A 578 0.46 -8.18 32.83
CA TYR A 578 1.36 -7.38 33.64
C TYR A 578 0.79 -7.21 35.04
N ALA A 579 1.61 -7.43 36.07
CA ALA A 579 1.21 -7.25 37.47
C ALA A 579 2.38 -6.71 38.31
N GLY A 580 2.11 -5.93 39.37
CA GLY A 580 3.18 -5.37 40.22
C GLY A 580 3.97 -6.43 41.03
N GLY A 581 5.30 -6.45 40.89
CA GLY A 581 6.20 -7.38 41.59
C GLY A 581 6.47 -7.01 43.06
N ASN A 582 6.89 -8.01 43.86
CA ASN A 582 6.85 -7.99 45.33
C ASN A 582 7.92 -7.13 46.05
N TYR A 583 7.57 -6.75 47.28
CA TYR A 583 8.40 -6.25 48.39
C TYR A 583 8.38 -7.32 49.51
N ASP A 584 9.52 -7.91 49.89
CA ASP A 584 9.61 -8.80 51.06
C ASP A 584 10.43 -8.17 52.20
N GLY A 585 9.72 -7.53 53.13
CA GLY A 585 10.32 -6.96 54.34
C GLY A 585 10.87 -7.98 55.36
N GLU A 586 10.94 -9.28 55.04
CA GLU A 586 11.36 -10.33 55.99
C GLU A 586 12.86 -10.64 55.98
N THR A 587 13.62 -10.26 54.95
CA THR A 587 15.05 -10.61 54.86
C THR A 587 16.01 -9.42 54.71
N GLY A 588 15.52 -8.18 54.68
CA GLY A 588 16.37 -6.99 54.63
C GLY A 588 17.26 -6.90 53.37
N GLY A 589 16.90 -7.60 52.30
CA GLY A 589 17.60 -7.63 51.02
C GLY A 589 16.82 -6.88 49.93
N ILE A 590 17.53 -6.05 49.17
CA ILE A 590 17.01 -5.31 48.00
C ILE A 590 16.91 -6.30 46.82
N ALA A 591 15.82 -7.05 46.68
CA ALA A 591 15.66 -7.94 45.53
C ALA A 591 14.26 -7.81 44.90
N ASP A 592 14.24 -7.13 43.75
CA ASP A 592 13.21 -7.19 42.70
C ASP A 592 11.92 -6.35 42.85
N HIS A 593 12.06 -5.04 43.05
CA HIS A 593 11.00 -4.06 42.76
C HIS A 593 10.81 -3.93 41.24
N GLY A 594 9.62 -4.28 40.73
CA GLY A 594 9.40 -4.30 39.27
C GLY A 594 7.97 -4.57 38.86
N ILE A 595 7.73 -4.63 37.56
CA ILE A 595 6.46 -5.12 36.98
C ILE A 595 6.74 -6.52 36.42
N LEU A 596 5.96 -7.51 36.86
CA LEU A 596 6.02 -8.87 36.37
C LEU A 596 5.23 -8.95 35.06
N ARG A 597 5.88 -9.44 34.01
CA ARG A 597 5.29 -9.73 32.70
C ARG A 597 5.15 -11.23 32.55
N LEU A 598 3.93 -11.72 32.38
CA LEU A 598 3.61 -13.13 32.15
C LEU A 598 3.25 -13.34 30.68
N ASP A 599 4.16 -13.99 29.96
CA ASP A 599 4.00 -14.39 28.57
C ASP A 599 3.42 -15.82 28.49
N ASN A 600 2.41 -16.01 27.63
CA ASN A 600 1.77 -17.31 27.36
C ASN A 600 1.31 -18.09 28.60
N GLY A 601 1.04 -17.39 29.71
CA GLY A 601 0.62 -18.00 30.98
C GLY A 601 1.69 -18.83 31.71
N ALA A 602 2.96 -18.78 31.27
CA ALA A 602 4.02 -19.64 31.83
C ALA A 602 5.36 -18.93 32.06
N THR A 603 5.75 -17.99 31.20
CA THR A 603 7.07 -17.35 31.26
C THR A 603 6.96 -16.01 31.97
N VAL A 604 7.69 -15.83 33.07
CA VAL A 604 7.71 -14.58 33.83
C VAL A 604 9.00 -13.80 33.54
N THR A 605 8.86 -12.54 33.12
CA THR A 605 9.94 -11.58 32.95
C THR A 605 9.75 -10.42 33.93
N VAL A 606 10.82 -9.92 34.53
CA VAL A 606 10.76 -8.76 35.45
C VAL A 606 11.18 -7.50 34.68
N ILE A 607 10.29 -6.50 34.66
CA ILE A 607 10.60 -5.13 34.23
C ILE A 607 11.09 -4.38 35.47
N PRO A 608 12.37 -4.01 35.55
CA PRO A 608 12.93 -3.43 36.78
C PRO A 608 12.41 -2.00 37.02
N LEU A 609 12.07 -1.70 38.27
CA LEU A 609 11.84 -0.35 38.79
C LEU A 609 12.97 0.01 39.78
N PHE A 610 13.06 1.28 40.22
CA PHE A 610 14.02 1.66 41.25
C PHE A 610 13.67 1.04 42.62
N SER A 611 14.67 0.90 43.51
CA SER A 611 14.54 0.14 44.76
C SER A 611 13.53 0.69 45.79
N ASN A 612 12.92 1.84 45.54
CA ASN A 612 11.90 2.46 46.39
C ASN A 612 10.62 2.83 45.62
N GLU A 613 10.44 2.24 44.45
CA GLU A 613 9.33 2.49 43.54
C GLU A 613 8.35 1.31 43.51
N ILE A 614 7.05 1.62 43.52
CA ILE A 614 5.96 0.66 43.41
C ILE A 614 5.06 1.06 42.25
N ALA A 615 4.73 0.13 41.37
CA ALA A 615 3.73 0.33 40.33
C ALA A 615 2.32 0.34 40.96
N GLN A 616 1.60 1.45 40.82
CA GLN A 616 0.29 1.68 41.41
C GLN A 616 -0.86 1.34 40.47
N LYS A 617 -0.70 1.64 39.18
CA LYS A 617 -1.68 1.35 38.12
C LYS A 617 -0.97 1.06 36.83
N CYS A 618 -1.55 0.18 36.02
CA CYS A 618 -0.99 -0.22 34.74
C CYS A 618 -2.07 -0.33 33.67
N THR A 619 -1.72 -0.01 32.44
CA THR A 619 -2.59 -0.20 31.28
C THR A 619 -1.74 -0.51 30.05
N THR A 620 -2.33 -1.13 29.05
CA THR A 620 -1.67 -1.43 27.77
C THR A 620 -2.39 -0.73 26.63
N ALA A 621 -1.63 -0.15 25.72
CA ALA A 621 -2.17 0.39 24.48
C ALA A 621 -2.39 -0.71 23.44
N SER A 622 -3.15 -0.39 22.38
CA SER A 622 -3.46 -1.30 21.28
C SER A 622 -2.22 -1.78 20.50
N ASN A 623 -1.12 -1.01 20.54
CA ASN A 623 0.17 -1.37 19.95
C ASN A 623 1.04 -2.28 20.87
N GLY A 624 0.55 -2.64 22.05
CA GLY A 624 1.26 -3.48 23.03
C GLY A 624 2.20 -2.71 23.98
N ASP A 625 2.28 -1.38 23.90
CA ASP A 625 3.04 -0.59 24.86
C ASP A 625 2.38 -0.66 26.25
N LEU A 626 3.21 -0.79 27.28
CA LEU A 626 2.79 -0.77 28.69
C LEU A 626 2.98 0.65 29.25
N PHE A 627 1.97 1.14 29.96
CA PHE A 627 2.02 2.37 30.74
C PHE A 627 1.81 2.04 32.21
N ALA A 628 2.64 2.61 33.07
CA ALA A 628 2.57 2.37 34.51
C ALA A 628 2.69 3.68 35.28
N ILE A 629 1.78 3.90 36.23
CA ILE A 629 1.94 4.91 37.27
C ILE A 629 2.81 4.30 38.36
N VAL A 630 3.92 4.96 38.68
CA VAL A 630 4.91 4.50 39.66
C VAL A 630 5.01 5.54 40.78
N SER A 631 4.96 5.10 42.03
CA SER A 631 5.09 5.96 43.21
C SER A 631 6.37 5.69 43.97
N ARG A 632 6.99 6.74 44.53
CA ARG A 632 8.12 6.61 45.47
C ARG A 632 7.68 6.75 46.92
N HIS A 633 8.14 5.83 47.78
CA HIS A 633 7.95 5.93 49.22
C HIS A 633 9.10 6.70 49.90
N GLY A 634 8.73 7.65 50.78
CA GLY A 634 9.68 8.29 51.69
C GLY A 634 9.99 7.45 52.93
N PRO A 635 10.99 7.84 53.75
CA PRO A 635 11.38 7.12 54.98
C PRO A 635 10.28 7.01 56.05
N GLY A 636 9.16 7.71 55.90
CA GLY A 636 8.01 7.72 56.81
C GLY A 636 6.73 7.06 56.25
N GLY A 637 6.76 6.45 55.05
CA GLY A 637 5.61 5.77 54.45
C GLY A 637 4.64 6.65 53.66
N ASP A 638 4.76 7.98 53.73
CA ASP A 638 3.95 8.89 52.91
C ASP A 638 4.35 8.82 51.42
N PHE A 639 3.36 8.92 50.53
CA PHE A 639 3.55 9.01 49.08
C PHE A 639 4.04 10.41 48.72
N ILE A 640 5.29 10.52 48.25
CA ILE A 640 5.91 11.84 48.04
C ILE A 640 5.74 12.31 46.59
N ASP A 641 5.84 11.41 45.60
CA ASP A 641 5.72 11.73 44.17
C ASP A 641 5.20 10.53 43.35
N THR A 642 4.40 10.80 42.30
CA THR A 642 4.03 9.82 41.27
C THR A 642 4.64 10.19 39.92
N ALA A 643 5.13 9.20 39.17
CA ALA A 643 5.62 9.35 37.81
C ALA A 643 4.82 8.43 36.87
N LEU A 644 4.63 8.88 35.63
CA LEU A 644 4.08 8.04 34.58
C LEU A 644 5.22 7.49 33.73
N MET A 645 5.26 6.18 33.55
CA MET A 645 6.28 5.50 32.74
C MET A 645 5.64 4.82 31.53
N ARG A 646 6.34 4.85 30.40
CA ARG A 646 6.03 4.09 29.18
C ARG A 646 7.14 3.09 28.90
N PHE A 647 6.74 1.86 28.62
CA PHE A 647 7.60 0.77 28.17
C PHE A 647 7.10 0.33 26.81
N SER A 648 7.94 0.42 25.78
CA SER A 648 7.59 -0.10 24.45
C SER A 648 7.31 -1.59 24.52
N ALA A 649 6.44 -2.10 23.65
CA ALA A 649 6.12 -3.53 23.58
C ALA A 649 7.40 -4.41 23.60
N GLY A 650 7.50 -5.30 24.59
CA GLY A 650 8.65 -6.20 24.78
C GLY A 650 9.92 -5.56 25.38
N SER A 651 9.94 -4.25 25.64
CA SER A 651 11.05 -3.55 26.29
C SER A 651 10.98 -3.67 27.82
N THR A 652 12.14 -3.84 28.46
CA THR A 652 12.29 -3.68 29.92
C THR A 652 12.77 -2.28 30.31
N THR A 653 13.11 -1.44 29.33
CA THR A 653 13.56 -0.06 29.54
C THR A 653 12.38 0.88 29.38
N GLY A 654 12.09 1.64 30.43
CA GLY A 654 11.02 2.63 30.46
C GLY A 654 11.50 4.05 30.19
N SER A 655 10.58 4.91 29.77
CA SER A 655 10.75 6.36 29.65
C SER A 655 9.70 7.07 30.49
N VAL A 656 10.06 8.21 31.10
CA VAL A 656 9.14 8.99 31.94
C VAL A 656 8.35 9.97 31.08
N ILE A 657 7.04 9.98 31.24
CA ILE A 657 6.13 10.95 30.64
C ILE A 657 5.88 12.09 31.66
N PRO A 658 6.20 13.35 31.32
CA PRO A 658 5.94 14.48 32.22
C PRO A 658 4.44 14.69 32.46
N THR A 659 4.05 14.82 33.73
CA THR A 659 2.64 15.05 34.15
C THR A 659 2.47 16.31 34.99
N ASN A 660 3.39 17.27 34.87
CA ASN A 660 3.34 18.59 35.51
C ASN A 660 3.09 18.55 37.04
N GLY A 661 3.60 17.52 37.73
CA GLY A 661 3.49 17.40 39.19
C GLY A 661 2.13 16.91 39.69
N LEU A 662 1.29 16.34 38.84
CA LEU A 662 0.07 15.67 39.28
C LEU A 662 0.38 14.45 40.15
N ILE A 663 -0.39 14.30 41.22
CA ILE A 663 -0.52 13.05 41.96
C ILE A 663 -1.53 12.19 41.20
N LEU A 664 -1.03 11.24 40.41
CA LEU A 664 -1.81 10.39 39.52
C LEU A 664 -2.55 9.30 40.30
N SER A 665 -3.77 8.98 39.87
CA SER A 665 -4.61 7.92 40.45
C SER A 665 -4.84 6.77 39.48
N ASP A 666 -5.05 7.06 38.19
CA ASP A 666 -5.28 6.04 37.17
C ASP A 666 -4.93 6.52 35.76
N VAL A 667 -4.71 5.58 34.84
CA VAL A 667 -4.32 5.81 33.45
C VAL A 667 -5.02 4.83 32.51
N ALA A 668 -5.51 5.33 31.37
CA ALA A 668 -5.97 4.50 30.26
C ALA A 668 -5.56 5.11 28.91
N VAL A 669 -5.39 4.25 27.91
CA VAL A 669 -5.04 4.65 26.55
C VAL A 669 -6.16 4.25 25.60
N ALA A 670 -6.67 5.22 24.84
CA ALA A 670 -7.68 5.01 23.82
C ALA A 670 -7.07 4.33 22.58
N ASN A 671 -7.91 3.71 21.74
CA ASN A 671 -7.47 3.16 20.45
C ASN A 671 -6.87 4.23 19.51
N SER A 672 -7.25 5.50 19.68
CA SER A 672 -6.64 6.63 18.95
C SER A 672 -5.18 6.90 19.35
N GLY A 673 -4.72 6.29 20.45
CA GLY A 673 -3.46 6.62 21.11
C GLY A 673 -3.56 7.77 22.10
N ASP A 674 -4.73 8.38 22.28
CA ASP A 674 -4.91 9.41 23.30
C ASP A 674 -4.84 8.79 24.69
N MET A 675 -4.08 9.41 25.57
CA MET A 675 -3.94 8.98 26.95
C MET A 675 -4.82 9.84 27.85
N TYR A 676 -5.54 9.18 28.75
CA TYR A 676 -6.36 9.81 29.78
C TYR A 676 -5.80 9.45 31.15
N LEU A 677 -5.72 10.46 32.00
CA LEU A 677 -5.17 10.37 33.35
C LEU A 677 -6.22 10.90 34.33
N THR A 678 -6.36 10.25 35.48
CA THR A 678 -6.96 10.90 36.65
C THR A 678 -5.87 11.27 37.63
N GLY A 679 -5.99 12.45 38.23
CA GLY A 679 -5.01 12.91 39.19
C GLY A 679 -5.43 14.23 39.82
N ARG A 680 -4.69 14.61 40.87
CA ARG A 680 -4.94 15.83 41.63
C ARG A 680 -3.66 16.64 41.79
N THR A 681 -3.81 17.94 42.03
CA THR A 681 -2.71 18.77 42.53
C THR A 681 -2.75 18.81 44.05
N SER A 682 -1.81 19.52 44.67
CA SER A 682 -1.85 19.77 46.12
C SER A 682 -2.98 20.74 46.52
N GLN A 683 -3.55 21.49 45.57
CA GLN A 683 -4.55 22.53 45.83
C GLN A 683 -5.93 22.21 45.27
N ASP A 684 -6.02 21.42 44.21
CA ASP A 684 -7.26 21.11 43.49
C ASP A 684 -7.69 19.65 43.68
N PRO A 685 -9.01 19.37 43.67
CA PRO A 685 -9.53 18.01 43.70
C PRO A 685 -9.14 17.21 42.45
N SER A 686 -9.33 15.89 42.49
CA SER A 686 -9.02 15.03 41.34
C SER A 686 -9.84 15.42 40.12
N ALA A 687 -9.19 15.42 38.96
CA ALA A 687 -9.78 15.72 37.66
C ALA A 687 -9.27 14.74 36.59
N VAL A 688 -9.87 14.79 35.41
CA VAL A 688 -9.42 14.05 34.23
C VAL A 688 -8.55 14.95 33.38
N TYR A 689 -7.42 14.42 32.94
CA TYR A 689 -6.51 15.07 32.02
C TYR A 689 -6.32 14.20 30.80
N ARG A 690 -6.06 14.83 29.67
CA ARG A 690 -5.76 14.17 28.40
C ARG A 690 -4.37 14.58 27.93
N ILE A 691 -3.63 13.61 27.43
CA ILE A 691 -2.44 13.83 26.62
C ILE A 691 -2.74 13.25 25.24
N ALA A 692 -2.66 14.09 24.21
CA ALA A 692 -2.96 13.68 22.86
C ALA A 692 -1.97 12.60 22.37
N ALA A 693 -2.45 11.71 21.52
CA ALA A 693 -1.61 10.70 20.87
C ALA A 693 -0.37 11.33 20.21
N GLY A 694 0.81 10.79 20.52
CA GLY A 694 2.09 11.28 19.97
C GLY A 694 2.64 12.55 20.63
N ALA A 695 2.01 13.05 21.69
CA ALA A 695 2.53 14.16 22.50
C ALA A 695 3.34 13.69 23.73
N TYR A 696 3.50 12.38 23.94
CA TYR A 696 4.23 11.75 25.04
C TYR A 696 5.22 10.67 24.61
#